data_AF-A0A1F3IWW8-F1
#
_entry.id   AF-A0A1F3IWW8-F1
#
_cell.length_a   1.000
_cell.length_b   1.000
_cell.length_c   1.000
_cell.angle_alpha   90.00
_cell.angle_beta   90.00
_cell.angle_gamma   90.00
#
_symmetry.space_group_name_H-M   'P 1'
#
loop_
_entity.id
_entity.type
_entity.pdbx_description
1 polymer ?
#
loop_
_entity_poly.entity_id
_entity_poly.type
_entity_poly.pdbx_seq_one_letter_code
_entity_poly.pdbx_strand_id
1 'polypeptide(L)'
;MKQQIKQNAFSFFLSIVFLLPGIVKAQQLVTWTNNVNTTVSNNILTKTSGTNGWDAGAESQNMLAFGQDGWVEFKLQEVTKTKAIGISYEPSTGVLKDSIKYGFVFSFSDSTRVLETKKLNTTSNKGTYNLNDVFRIEKVDSTIFFLKNGVKLDSASMTSNDKSFFIDASISTLGGQFHSVRTSFSLLSSLTINPDKDAIVSSLNAAGNYGNYAVFIACQQTNSGVANTLRGLMEFDVSSIPRNAKIVYSKLFLYSRDPATYAGHRCDTYCNGNSASLLANDSTWTESTVTWNTKPRYDANTYFTIPNLGYGYCYYIDVVVESRNVVQKWVDGTKINYGVTFKVNNEIRYTTQQYKSTDDANTSERPRMEVKYYIGTKYYVNDNSTVQDVFCKVAGSSANTGLSPYSPLNRVDSVLKKYVLGALDTIFVDAGTYSEAITVSYSDRGSINGQMVIHGAGNNLTTFNFSTNHNLYLNNADYVTIENLSLKNIQTNSYYNVYNYGSQNMVLRNDSMTSIGNNIYLTGSNSVRMWEGTIGFPLNSEISNCDVLGKAAGKTNFKVAGSCTGLLISDNSFTNEFNNSVGLQLVYLYELNNYYSPLNVTIRNNIFNIDSIGILATGVSSSMINSLRIKNNRIILGSSGSTTYGMFFNYSGSSSSYIDTISGNTIIGGGYGIKASYLKYAKVYNNYLVNNTNGISLTSSQDNLFAYNNFKNPQSNFIGTTSDVPTNTTLSNNIFVSTGNTSYNLSLAAGIFASCDYNCYYGPNNAGVAVHNGLKYPTLTSWKGIDHYTGTGNGDEHSISADPLYPDPVTDDLDIDLFSPCTQAGSGVSGINTDIYNRVRRSLPSIGANEPILFLNFPVLKNSVLTDEDTVIATLTGSGIDTTFVVPDTFLVYPSVPLEGYLNYEISFEGDTALIDDSSIGFRVNSLGIIDSVYEKRGASQYPLDPTYYTLFNLNRAIAASAIMKIIPYFAVLSEKPDGGFINTPGRRLRFYYQEEYNVQPEKNLEYKIYNSQMGVVASVSHDGIKTPTNSPSQEIKSGQNRIVLTLASLGLASQQYYLLEVINEKGEKWYLRFRY
;
A
#
# COMPACT_ATOMS: atom_id res chain seq x y z
N MET A 1 -2.75 -30.16 -0.03
CA MET A 1 -1.62 -29.43 -0.66
C MET A 1 -1.88 -29.12 -2.16
N LYS A 2 -3.15 -29.04 -2.60
CA LYS A 2 -3.57 -28.67 -3.97
C LYS A 2 -4.28 -27.31 -4.05
N GLN A 3 -4.40 -26.58 -2.94
CA GLN A 3 -5.02 -25.25 -2.88
C GLN A 3 -4.07 -24.07 -3.01
N GLN A 4 -2.76 -24.31 -3.05
CA GLN A 4 -1.79 -23.22 -2.93
C GLN A 4 -1.26 -22.70 -4.29
N ILE A 5 -1.82 -23.16 -5.42
CA ILE A 5 -1.34 -22.77 -6.76
C ILE A 5 -2.40 -22.05 -7.60
N LYS A 6 -3.69 -22.06 -7.24
CA LYS A 6 -4.70 -21.25 -7.96
C LYS A 6 -4.75 -19.77 -7.52
N GLN A 7 -4.13 -19.40 -6.40
CA GLN A 7 -4.06 -17.99 -5.95
C GLN A 7 -2.99 -17.15 -6.68
N ASN A 8 -2.03 -17.77 -7.37
CA ASN A 8 -0.93 -17.03 -8.01
C ASN A 8 -1.15 -16.73 -9.51
N ALA A 9 -2.22 -17.22 -10.14
CA ALA A 9 -2.44 -17.03 -11.58
C ALA A 9 -3.50 -15.96 -11.93
N PHE A 10 -4.36 -15.56 -10.98
CA PHE A 10 -5.32 -14.47 -11.22
C PHE A 10 -4.84 -13.10 -10.74
N SER A 11 -3.63 -13.03 -10.16
CA SER A 11 -2.99 -11.78 -9.73
C SER A 11 -1.94 -11.25 -10.74
N PHE A 12 -1.80 -11.91 -11.90
CA PHE A 12 -0.72 -11.61 -12.85
C PHE A 12 -1.16 -10.95 -14.17
N PHE A 13 -2.45 -10.61 -14.35
CA PHE A 13 -2.90 -9.93 -15.57
C PHE A 13 -3.80 -8.70 -15.38
N LEU A 14 -3.77 -8.10 -14.18
CA LEU A 14 -4.23 -6.72 -14.00
C LEU A 14 -3.42 -6.01 -12.91
N SER A 15 -2.11 -5.97 -13.08
CA SER A 15 -1.18 -5.27 -12.18
C SER A 15 0.01 -4.60 -12.90
N ILE A 16 0.01 -4.55 -14.23
CA ILE A 16 1.00 -3.79 -15.02
C ILE A 16 0.64 -2.31 -15.23
N VAL A 17 -0.54 -1.86 -14.79
CA VAL A 17 -0.88 -0.42 -14.76
C VAL A 17 -1.56 -0.12 -13.44
N PHE A 18 -0.78 0.05 -12.37
CA PHE A 18 -1.00 0.90 -11.19
C PHE A 18 0.02 0.49 -10.11
N LEU A 19 1.31 0.70 -10.40
CA LEU A 19 2.29 0.97 -9.35
C LEU A 19 1.83 2.28 -8.67
N LEU A 20 1.29 2.17 -7.46
CA LEU A 20 0.99 3.31 -6.61
C LEU A 20 2.23 4.23 -6.49
N PRO A 21 2.05 5.56 -6.54
CA PRO A 21 3.12 6.53 -6.30
C PRO A 21 3.41 6.59 -4.79
N GLY A 22 4.05 5.55 -4.27
CA GLY A 22 4.74 5.61 -2.98
C GLY A 22 6.07 6.31 -3.19
N ILE A 23 6.06 7.63 -3.06
CA ILE A 23 7.21 8.50 -3.26
C ILE A 23 8.27 8.20 -2.18
N VAL A 24 9.16 7.24 -2.43
CA VAL A 24 10.57 7.56 -2.24
C VAL A 24 10.83 8.58 -3.34
N LYS A 25 11.04 9.87 -3.04
CA LYS A 25 11.60 10.79 -4.06
C LYS A 25 13.01 10.29 -4.39
N ALA A 26 13.07 9.29 -5.26
CA ALA A 26 14.25 8.79 -5.92
C ALA A 26 14.42 9.69 -7.13
N GLN A 27 15.37 10.64 -7.02
CA GLN A 27 15.88 11.46 -8.12
C GLN A 27 14.85 12.38 -8.82
N GLN A 28 14.89 13.68 -8.54
CA GLN A 28 14.14 14.69 -9.30
C GLN A 28 15.07 15.62 -10.08
N LEU A 29 14.54 16.27 -11.12
CA LEU A 29 15.26 17.31 -11.85
C LEU A 29 15.41 18.57 -10.98
N VAL A 30 16.50 19.30 -11.21
CA VAL A 30 16.71 20.62 -10.61
C VAL A 30 15.77 21.64 -11.25
N THR A 31 15.01 22.35 -10.42
CA THR A 31 14.23 23.51 -10.82
C THR A 31 15.08 24.76 -10.63
N TRP A 32 15.52 25.37 -11.72
CA TRP A 32 16.34 26.58 -11.71
C TRP A 32 15.50 27.84 -11.47
N THR A 33 16.12 28.84 -10.84
CA THR A 33 15.61 30.18 -10.59
C THR A 33 16.78 31.17 -10.57
N ASN A 34 16.49 32.46 -10.32
CA ASN A 34 17.51 33.53 -10.32
C ASN A 34 18.40 33.52 -11.57
N ASN A 35 17.81 33.24 -12.73
CA ASN A 35 18.54 33.17 -14.00
C ASN A 35 19.11 34.53 -14.39
N VAL A 36 20.43 34.62 -14.52
CA VAL A 36 21.13 35.80 -15.04
C VAL A 36 21.94 35.37 -16.25
N ASN A 37 21.68 35.99 -17.41
CA ASN A 37 22.29 35.66 -18.71
C ASN A 37 22.17 34.17 -19.12
N THR A 38 21.24 33.45 -18.51
CA THR A 38 20.96 32.03 -18.77
C THR A 38 19.49 31.82 -19.12
N THR A 39 19.20 30.77 -19.88
CA THR A 39 17.84 30.26 -20.10
C THR A 39 17.77 28.77 -19.78
N VAL A 40 16.59 28.31 -19.42
CA VAL A 40 16.30 26.89 -19.21
C VAL A 40 15.25 26.45 -20.21
N SER A 41 15.62 25.51 -21.07
CA SER A 41 14.72 24.89 -22.05
C SER A 41 15.02 23.39 -22.12
N ASN A 42 13.99 22.55 -22.17
CA ASN A 42 14.12 21.09 -22.22
C ASN A 42 15.06 20.50 -21.16
N ASN A 43 15.01 21.03 -19.93
CA ASN A 43 15.89 20.65 -18.81
C ASN A 43 17.39 20.95 -19.03
N ILE A 44 17.71 21.90 -19.91
CA ILE A 44 19.09 22.34 -20.19
C ILE A 44 19.24 23.78 -19.75
N LEU A 45 20.11 24.01 -18.77
CA LEU A 45 20.56 25.36 -18.39
C LEU A 45 21.66 25.80 -19.37
N THR A 46 21.41 26.89 -20.11
CA THR A 46 22.32 27.40 -21.14
C THR A 46 22.65 28.86 -20.89
N LYS A 47 23.90 29.25 -21.08
CA LYS A 47 24.27 30.68 -21.20
C LYS A 47 23.93 31.21 -22.58
N THR A 48 23.04 32.19 -22.66
CA THR A 48 22.50 32.73 -23.92
C THR A 48 22.87 34.18 -24.21
N SER A 49 23.35 34.92 -23.21
CA SER A 49 23.78 36.32 -23.35
C SER A 49 25.00 36.63 -22.47
N GLY A 50 25.44 37.89 -22.47
CA GLY A 50 26.64 38.34 -21.74
C GLY A 50 27.94 38.12 -22.53
N THR A 51 29.07 38.29 -21.86
CA THR A 51 30.41 38.12 -22.42
C THR A 51 31.02 36.77 -22.02
N ASN A 52 32.16 36.41 -22.61
CA ASN A 52 32.97 35.31 -22.08
C ASN A 52 33.58 35.78 -20.75
N GLY A 53 33.07 35.25 -19.64
CA GLY A 53 33.34 35.70 -18.29
C GLY A 53 32.30 35.15 -17.30
N TRP A 54 32.59 35.15 -16.01
CA TRP A 54 31.67 34.68 -14.96
C TRP A 54 30.57 35.72 -14.70
N ASP A 55 29.75 35.99 -15.71
CA ASP A 55 28.63 36.94 -15.71
C ASP A 55 27.27 36.26 -15.94
N ALA A 56 27.21 34.92 -15.92
CA ALA A 56 26.00 34.14 -16.13
C ALA A 56 25.89 32.99 -15.14
N GLY A 57 24.67 32.73 -14.67
CA GLY A 57 24.39 31.59 -13.81
C GLY A 57 22.92 31.48 -13.38
N ALA A 58 22.67 30.53 -12.49
CA ALA A 58 21.35 30.21 -11.94
C ALA A 58 21.49 29.41 -10.64
N GLU A 59 20.49 29.53 -9.77
CA GLU A 59 20.40 28.78 -8.50
C GLU A 59 19.18 27.87 -8.52
N SER A 60 19.14 26.81 -7.70
CA SER A 60 17.97 25.94 -7.61
C SER A 60 16.94 26.42 -6.60
N GLN A 61 15.66 26.20 -6.90
CA GLN A 61 14.58 26.23 -5.90
C GLN A 61 14.65 25.03 -4.94
N ASN A 62 15.31 23.95 -5.36
CA ASN A 62 15.54 22.78 -4.52
C ASN A 62 16.55 23.12 -3.42
N MET A 63 16.32 22.64 -2.19
CA MET A 63 17.25 22.80 -1.09
C MET A 63 17.34 21.52 -0.25
N LEU A 64 18.56 21.14 0.09
CA LEU A 64 18.88 20.16 1.12
C LEU A 64 18.87 20.85 2.46
N ALA A 65 18.07 20.34 3.39
CA ALA A 65 18.01 20.89 4.72
C ALA A 65 19.30 20.65 5.50
N PHE A 66 19.56 21.52 6.47
CA PHE A 66 20.59 21.28 7.48
C PHE A 66 20.43 19.90 8.14
N GLY A 67 21.54 19.28 8.50
CA GLY A 67 21.55 17.96 9.13
C GLY A 67 21.35 16.78 8.17
N GLN A 68 20.71 16.97 7.00
CA GLN A 68 20.36 15.89 6.09
C GLN A 68 21.46 15.52 5.09
N ASP A 69 21.38 14.29 4.59
CA ASP A 69 22.19 13.78 3.51
C ASP A 69 21.51 14.00 2.15
N GLY A 70 22.30 14.25 1.12
CA GLY A 70 21.76 14.44 -0.21
C GLY A 70 22.82 14.64 -1.28
N TRP A 71 22.38 14.62 -2.53
CA TRP A 71 23.29 14.70 -3.67
C TRP A 71 22.73 15.52 -4.83
N VAL A 72 23.64 15.99 -5.68
CA VAL A 72 23.38 16.53 -7.01
C VAL A 72 24.22 15.76 -8.03
N GLU A 73 23.64 15.38 -9.16
CA GLU A 73 24.25 14.56 -10.19
C GLU A 73 23.87 15.05 -11.58
N PHE A 74 24.83 15.01 -12.51
CA PHE A 74 24.61 15.37 -13.90
C PHE A 74 25.59 14.67 -14.82
N LYS A 75 25.20 14.54 -16.09
CA LYS A 75 26.03 14.00 -17.16
C LYS A 75 26.49 15.14 -18.07
N LEU A 76 27.78 15.19 -18.39
CA LEU A 76 28.29 16.19 -19.32
C LEU A 76 27.92 15.83 -20.77
N GLN A 77 27.14 16.69 -21.42
CA GLN A 77 26.83 16.60 -22.86
C GLN A 77 27.49 17.71 -23.68
N GLU A 78 28.32 18.53 -23.04
CA GLU A 78 29.08 19.63 -23.64
C GLU A 78 30.38 19.76 -22.83
N VAL A 79 31.54 19.85 -23.51
CA VAL A 79 32.87 19.75 -22.86
C VAL A 79 33.91 20.79 -23.32
N THR A 80 33.50 21.71 -24.18
CA THR A 80 34.28 22.75 -24.86
C THR A 80 34.04 24.16 -24.30
N LYS A 81 33.37 24.28 -23.16
CA LYS A 81 33.02 25.57 -22.53
C LYS A 81 33.42 25.57 -21.06
N THR A 82 33.89 26.71 -20.59
CA THR A 82 34.24 26.90 -19.18
C THR A 82 32.99 27.17 -18.35
N LYS A 83 32.76 26.35 -17.32
CA LYS A 83 31.55 26.36 -16.48
C LYS A 83 31.78 25.70 -15.12
N ALA A 84 30.95 26.01 -14.14
CA ALA A 84 31.02 25.45 -12.79
C ALA A 84 29.61 25.15 -12.26
N ILE A 85 29.49 24.10 -11.47
CA ILE A 85 28.24 23.74 -10.78
C ILE A 85 28.58 23.07 -9.45
N GLY A 86 27.76 23.35 -8.44
CA GLY A 86 27.93 22.75 -7.13
C GLY A 86 26.80 23.05 -6.17
N ILE A 87 27.08 22.91 -4.89
CA ILE A 87 26.18 23.22 -3.79
C ILE A 87 26.69 24.45 -3.03
N SER A 88 25.76 25.29 -2.58
CA SER A 88 26.03 26.52 -1.82
C SER A 88 24.98 26.73 -0.73
N TYR A 89 25.30 27.57 0.26
CA TYR A 89 24.42 27.93 1.38
C TYR A 89 24.29 29.45 1.59
N GLU A 90 24.93 30.25 0.75
CA GLU A 90 24.87 31.71 0.77
C GLU A 90 24.35 32.19 -0.59
N PRO A 91 23.13 32.77 -0.65
CA PRO A 91 22.61 33.33 -1.89
C PRO A 91 23.57 34.42 -2.37
N SER A 92 23.96 34.34 -3.63
CA SER A 92 24.65 35.44 -4.30
C SER A 92 23.76 35.88 -5.46
N THR A 93 24.09 36.95 -6.18
CA THR A 93 23.39 37.27 -7.43
C THR A 93 23.63 36.21 -8.54
N GLY A 94 24.14 35.03 -8.19
CA GLY A 94 24.07 33.79 -8.97
C GLY A 94 25.01 33.74 -10.16
N VAL A 95 25.95 34.69 -10.30
CA VAL A 95 26.79 34.80 -11.51
C VAL A 95 28.25 34.43 -11.30
N LEU A 96 28.80 34.61 -10.10
CA LEU A 96 30.24 34.42 -9.86
C LEU A 96 30.56 32.98 -9.46
N LYS A 97 31.59 32.37 -10.04
CA LYS A 97 32.10 31.04 -9.64
C LYS A 97 32.31 30.90 -8.12
N ASP A 98 32.67 31.98 -7.44
CA ASP A 98 32.98 31.97 -6.00
C ASP A 98 31.75 31.89 -5.08
N SER A 99 30.54 32.01 -5.63
CA SER A 99 29.31 31.71 -4.90
C SER A 99 29.16 30.21 -4.61
N ILE A 100 29.67 29.35 -5.49
CA ILE A 100 29.62 27.90 -5.34
C ILE A 100 30.58 27.47 -4.22
N LYS A 101 30.09 26.93 -3.11
CA LYS A 101 30.95 26.55 -1.98
C LYS A 101 31.62 25.19 -2.20
N TYR A 102 30.90 24.21 -2.72
CA TYR A 102 31.44 22.89 -3.03
C TYR A 102 30.98 22.47 -4.42
N GLY A 103 31.90 22.34 -5.38
CA GLY A 103 31.50 22.12 -6.77
C GLY A 103 32.58 21.54 -7.66
N PHE A 104 32.20 21.30 -8.91
CA PHE A 104 33.13 21.04 -10.00
C PHE A 104 33.30 22.29 -10.85
N VAL A 105 34.54 22.54 -11.27
CA VAL A 105 34.88 23.55 -12.28
C VAL A 105 35.42 22.82 -13.49
N PHE A 106 34.82 23.09 -14.64
CA PHE A 106 35.21 22.56 -15.94
C PHE A 106 35.83 23.71 -16.72
N SER A 107 37.13 23.65 -16.95
CA SER A 107 37.88 24.69 -17.64
C SER A 107 38.28 24.20 -19.02
N PHE A 108 38.04 25.03 -20.04
CA PHE A 108 38.43 24.76 -21.43
C PHE A 108 39.18 25.95 -22.02
N SER A 109 40.44 25.73 -22.42
CA SER A 109 41.29 26.70 -23.12
C SER A 109 42.21 25.93 -24.07
N ASP A 110 42.43 26.45 -25.28
CA ASP A 110 43.38 25.89 -26.25
C ASP A 110 43.27 24.37 -26.42
N SER A 111 42.04 23.87 -26.63
CA SER A 111 41.73 22.44 -26.78
C SER A 111 42.03 21.55 -25.57
N THR A 112 42.41 22.13 -24.43
CA THR A 112 42.71 21.42 -23.18
C THR A 112 41.53 21.47 -22.22
N ARG A 113 41.19 20.31 -21.64
CA ARG A 113 40.12 20.14 -20.65
C ARG A 113 40.71 19.91 -19.27
N VAL A 114 40.40 20.78 -18.31
CA VAL A 114 40.84 20.65 -16.92
C VAL A 114 39.63 20.54 -16.01
N LEU A 115 39.57 19.44 -15.25
CA LEU A 115 38.60 19.22 -14.18
C LEU A 115 39.20 19.69 -12.86
N GLU A 116 38.45 20.50 -12.12
CA GLU A 116 38.83 20.91 -10.77
C GLU A 116 37.70 20.69 -9.78
N THR A 117 38.04 20.46 -8.51
CA THR A 117 37.10 20.54 -7.39
C THR A 117 37.24 21.89 -6.69
N LYS A 118 36.12 22.54 -6.40
CA LYS A 118 36.03 23.74 -5.57
C LYS A 118 35.58 23.36 -4.17
N LYS A 119 36.34 23.80 -3.15
CA LYS A 119 36.09 23.58 -1.73
C LYS A 119 36.29 24.92 -1.02
N LEU A 120 35.18 25.58 -0.70
CA LEU A 120 35.14 26.95 -0.22
C LEU A 120 35.93 27.89 -1.16
N ASN A 121 36.99 28.52 -0.63
CA ASN A 121 37.83 29.44 -1.39
C ASN A 121 38.99 28.75 -2.13
N THR A 122 39.09 27.42 -2.07
CA THR A 122 40.19 26.65 -2.68
C THR A 122 39.71 25.89 -3.91
N THR A 123 40.53 25.85 -4.97
CA THR A 123 40.30 25.04 -6.18
C THR A 123 41.47 24.06 -6.34
N SER A 124 41.21 22.83 -6.78
CA SER A 124 42.24 21.80 -6.94
C SER A 124 42.06 21.01 -8.24
N ASN A 125 43.11 20.90 -9.04
CA ASN A 125 43.11 20.13 -10.29
C ASN A 125 42.95 18.62 -10.02
N LYS A 126 42.07 17.96 -10.77
CA LYS A 126 41.73 16.52 -10.68
C LYS A 126 41.88 15.77 -12.02
N GLY A 127 42.61 16.36 -12.97
CA GLY A 127 42.87 15.76 -14.29
C GLY A 127 41.90 16.28 -15.35
N THR A 128 41.43 15.39 -16.22
CA THR A 128 40.60 15.73 -17.38
C THR A 128 39.19 15.14 -17.28
N TYR A 129 38.28 15.63 -18.12
CA TYR A 129 36.91 15.16 -18.27
C TYR A 129 36.57 14.92 -19.74
N ASN A 130 35.63 14.03 -20.01
CA ASN A 130 35.18 13.63 -21.34
C ASN A 130 33.67 13.83 -21.49
N LEU A 131 33.22 13.84 -22.76
CA LEU A 131 31.80 13.79 -23.06
C LEU A 131 31.20 12.53 -22.44
N ASN A 132 29.99 12.63 -21.90
CA ASN A 132 29.25 11.59 -21.22
C ASN A 132 29.75 11.15 -19.83
N ASP A 133 30.81 11.75 -19.28
CA ASP A 133 31.17 11.56 -17.88
C ASP A 133 30.00 12.01 -16.95
N VAL A 134 29.76 11.23 -15.89
CA VAL A 134 28.77 11.51 -14.85
C VAL A 134 29.47 12.04 -13.61
N PHE A 135 29.02 13.17 -13.10
CA PHE A 135 29.56 13.81 -11.90
C PHE A 135 28.49 13.85 -10.81
N ARG A 136 28.89 13.53 -9.58
CA ARG A 136 28.05 13.64 -8.39
C ARG A 136 28.77 14.41 -7.29
N ILE A 137 28.04 15.30 -6.63
CA ILE A 137 28.43 15.91 -5.35
C ILE A 137 27.44 15.37 -4.33
N GLU A 138 27.96 14.69 -3.30
CA GLU A 138 27.16 13.99 -2.31
C GLU A 138 27.57 14.42 -0.91
N LYS A 139 26.62 14.94 -0.14
CA LYS A 139 26.77 15.26 1.27
C LYS A 139 26.30 14.08 2.10
N VAL A 140 27.18 13.61 2.98
CA VAL A 140 26.93 12.56 3.95
C VAL A 140 27.42 13.03 5.31
N ASP A 141 26.49 13.20 6.25
CA ASP A 141 26.72 13.86 7.52
C ASP A 141 27.50 15.18 7.34
N SER A 142 28.72 15.26 7.86
CA SER A 142 29.60 16.44 7.79
C SER A 142 30.62 16.37 6.64
N THR A 143 30.52 15.39 5.73
CA THR A 143 31.46 15.20 4.63
C THR A 143 30.80 15.41 3.27
N ILE A 144 31.47 16.14 2.38
CA ILE A 144 31.12 16.28 0.97
C ILE A 144 32.04 15.39 0.14
N PHE A 145 31.46 14.50 -0.67
CA PHE A 145 32.14 13.65 -1.63
C PHE A 145 31.97 14.18 -3.05
N PHE A 146 33.06 14.12 -3.82
CA PHE A 146 33.07 14.44 -5.25
C PHE A 146 33.33 13.14 -6.01
N LEU A 147 32.39 12.72 -6.85
CA LEU A 147 32.47 11.47 -7.60
C LEU A 147 32.44 11.72 -9.10
N LYS A 148 33.19 10.91 -9.84
CA LYS A 148 33.16 10.82 -11.31
C LYS A 148 32.93 9.37 -11.71
N ASN A 149 31.89 9.13 -12.51
CA ASN A 149 31.48 7.80 -12.95
C ASN A 149 31.32 6.79 -11.78
N GLY A 150 30.77 7.27 -10.66
CA GLY A 150 30.57 6.49 -9.43
C GLY A 150 31.81 6.31 -8.55
N VAL A 151 33.00 6.77 -8.98
CA VAL A 151 34.25 6.64 -8.22
C VAL A 151 34.57 7.95 -7.51
N LYS A 152 34.94 7.87 -6.23
CA LYS A 152 35.38 9.02 -5.43
C LYS A 152 36.67 9.64 -6.00
N LEU A 153 36.63 10.93 -6.32
CA LEU A 153 37.77 11.75 -6.76
C LEU A 153 38.38 12.60 -5.63
N ASP A 154 37.54 13.14 -4.76
CA ASP A 154 37.94 14.06 -3.70
C ASP A 154 36.89 14.07 -2.56
N SER A 155 37.23 14.70 -1.45
CA SER A 155 36.28 15.00 -0.38
C SER A 155 36.61 16.30 0.36
N ALA A 156 35.63 16.83 1.07
CA ALA A 156 35.78 17.96 2.00
C ALA A 156 35.02 17.67 3.30
N SER A 157 35.57 18.09 4.44
CA SER A 157 34.88 18.02 5.73
C SER A 157 34.35 19.40 6.12
N MET A 158 33.15 19.42 6.69
CA MET A 158 32.49 20.62 7.22
C MET A 158 32.71 20.69 8.73
N THR A 159 32.84 21.91 9.25
CA THR A 159 33.01 22.15 10.70
C THR A 159 31.73 21.91 11.50
N SER A 160 30.57 21.99 10.85
CA SER A 160 29.24 21.81 11.45
C SER A 160 28.23 21.40 10.37
N ASN A 161 27.16 20.69 10.77
CA ASN A 161 26.09 20.24 9.87
C ASN A 161 24.83 21.16 9.96
N ASP A 162 25.05 22.46 10.17
CA ASP A 162 24.02 23.48 10.44
C ASP A 162 23.57 24.25 9.19
N LYS A 163 24.14 23.96 8.02
CA LYS A 163 23.86 24.66 6.77
C LYS A 163 22.88 23.89 5.90
N SER A 164 21.96 24.63 5.29
CA SER A 164 21.09 24.12 4.23
C SER A 164 21.70 24.49 2.87
N PHE A 165 21.62 23.58 1.91
CA PHE A 165 22.32 23.70 0.63
C PHE A 165 21.35 23.78 -0.55
N PHE A 166 21.51 24.77 -1.40
CA PHE A 166 20.92 24.79 -2.74
C PHE A 166 22.00 24.46 -3.78
N ILE A 167 21.58 24.22 -5.02
CA ILE A 167 22.46 23.97 -6.16
C ILE A 167 22.69 25.29 -6.88
N ASP A 168 23.94 25.57 -7.22
CA ASP A 168 24.36 26.81 -7.86
C ASP A 168 25.20 26.45 -9.09
N ALA A 169 24.94 27.13 -10.20
CA ALA A 169 25.65 26.98 -11.45
C ALA A 169 26.07 28.34 -12.01
N SER A 170 27.34 28.43 -12.40
CA SER A 170 27.92 29.61 -13.01
C SER A 170 28.56 29.20 -14.34
N ILE A 171 28.38 29.98 -15.40
CA ILE A 171 28.79 29.62 -16.77
C ILE A 171 29.61 30.76 -17.35
N SER A 172 30.87 30.48 -17.70
CA SER A 172 31.81 31.49 -18.17
C SER A 172 31.70 31.72 -19.68
N THR A 173 31.78 30.64 -20.48
CA THR A 173 31.81 30.74 -21.93
C THR A 173 30.41 30.69 -22.55
N LEU A 174 30.12 31.59 -23.50
CA LEU A 174 28.83 31.63 -24.21
C LEU A 174 28.49 30.28 -24.86
N GLY A 175 27.25 29.83 -24.68
CA GLY A 175 26.77 28.52 -25.11
C GLY A 175 27.15 27.35 -24.20
N GLY A 176 27.77 27.60 -23.03
CA GLY A 176 28.00 26.56 -22.02
C GLY A 176 26.68 26.03 -21.44
N GLN A 177 26.64 24.72 -21.17
CA GLN A 177 25.41 24.00 -20.85
C GLN A 177 25.54 22.97 -19.71
N PHE A 178 24.47 22.83 -18.91
CA PHE A 178 24.24 21.70 -18.02
C PHE A 178 22.90 21.01 -18.34
N HIS A 179 22.93 19.71 -18.61
CA HIS A 179 21.78 18.94 -19.08
C HIS A 179 21.22 18.06 -17.98
N SER A 180 19.89 18.12 -17.81
CA SER A 180 19.12 17.22 -16.94
C SER A 180 19.81 17.00 -15.57
N VAL A 181 20.20 18.10 -14.92
CA VAL A 181 20.79 18.03 -13.57
C VAL A 181 19.73 17.46 -12.63
N ARG A 182 20.13 16.47 -11.84
CA ARG A 182 19.25 15.73 -10.95
C ARG A 182 19.72 15.84 -9.51
N THR A 183 18.80 15.74 -8.56
CA THR A 183 19.10 15.90 -7.14
C THR A 183 18.15 15.11 -6.24
N SER A 184 18.60 14.85 -5.02
CA SER A 184 17.76 14.40 -3.91
C SER A 184 17.16 15.54 -3.08
N PHE A 185 17.50 16.80 -3.37
CA PHE A 185 17.11 17.97 -2.57
C PHE A 185 15.63 18.26 -2.72
N SER A 186 14.93 18.63 -1.64
CA SER A 186 13.49 18.90 -1.68
C SER A 186 13.17 20.21 -2.39
N LEU A 187 12.05 20.27 -3.12
CA LEU A 187 11.52 21.53 -3.62
C LEU A 187 10.85 22.26 -2.45
N LEU A 188 11.14 23.55 -2.28
CA LEU A 188 10.60 24.33 -1.17
C LEU A 188 9.24 24.92 -1.51
N SER A 189 8.36 24.93 -0.51
CA SER A 189 7.21 25.83 -0.48
C SER A 189 7.67 27.23 -0.04
N SER A 190 7.10 28.26 -0.65
CA SER A 190 7.37 29.66 -0.30
C SER A 190 6.07 30.35 0.11
N LEU A 191 6.13 31.15 1.16
CA LEU A 191 4.99 31.91 1.68
C LEU A 191 5.44 33.32 2.09
N THR A 192 4.61 34.32 1.77
CA THR A 192 4.74 35.67 2.32
C THR A 192 3.62 35.87 3.35
N ILE A 193 4.00 36.20 4.58
CA ILE A 193 3.09 36.39 5.71
C ILE A 193 3.14 37.86 6.13
N ASN A 194 1.99 38.52 6.15
CA ASN A 194 1.86 39.85 6.74
C ASN A 194 1.45 39.71 8.21
N PRO A 195 1.76 40.67 9.09
CA PRO A 195 1.23 40.65 10.45
C PRO A 195 -0.30 40.75 10.43
N ASP A 196 -0.97 40.07 11.35
CA ASP A 196 -2.44 40.10 11.47
C ASP A 196 -2.93 41.28 12.27
N LYS A 197 -2.07 41.76 13.18
CA LYS A 197 -2.33 42.88 14.07
C LYS A 197 -1.03 43.52 14.54
N ASP A 198 -1.06 44.82 14.78
CA ASP A 198 0.01 45.56 15.43
C ASP A 198 -0.56 46.66 16.36
N ALA A 199 0.28 47.27 17.20
CA ALA A 199 -0.15 48.41 18.01
C ALA A 199 1.05 49.18 18.54
N ILE A 200 0.83 50.44 18.94
CA ILE A 200 1.77 51.17 19.79
C ILE A 200 1.22 51.24 21.21
N VAL A 201 2.11 51.16 22.21
CA VAL A 201 1.79 51.49 23.61
C VAL A 201 2.74 52.56 24.14
N SER A 202 2.20 53.50 24.90
CA SER A 202 2.88 54.74 25.32
C SER A 202 2.83 54.92 26.83
N SER A 203 3.98 55.13 27.48
CA SER A 203 4.03 55.32 28.94
C SER A 203 3.40 56.64 29.38
N LEU A 204 3.38 57.65 28.51
CA LEU A 204 2.81 58.97 28.81
C LEU A 204 1.28 58.96 28.83
N ASN A 205 0.65 58.18 27.95
CA ASN A 205 -0.79 57.98 27.93
C ASN A 205 -1.11 56.51 28.19
N ALA A 206 -0.95 56.10 29.45
CA ALA A 206 -0.88 54.69 29.79
C ALA A 206 -2.19 53.90 29.55
N ALA A 207 -3.33 54.60 29.47
CA ALA A 207 -4.64 54.05 29.17
C ALA A 207 -5.07 54.25 27.70
N GLY A 208 -4.27 54.95 26.89
CA GLY A 208 -4.57 55.15 25.47
C GLY A 208 -4.30 53.90 24.64
N ASN A 209 -5.20 53.61 23.70
CA ASN A 209 -4.99 52.63 22.64
C ASN A 209 -4.52 53.33 21.36
N TYR A 210 -3.55 52.71 20.70
CA TYR A 210 -2.97 53.19 19.44
C TYR A 210 -2.84 52.03 18.45
N GLY A 211 -3.88 51.19 18.35
CA GLY A 211 -3.92 50.06 17.41
C GLY A 211 -3.79 50.53 15.96
N ASN A 212 -4.61 51.52 15.55
CA ASN A 212 -4.69 51.98 14.15
C ASN A 212 -3.55 52.93 13.72
N TYR A 213 -2.42 52.93 14.42
CA TYR A 213 -1.32 53.86 14.13
C TYR A 213 -0.41 53.25 13.09
N ALA A 214 -0.14 54.02 12.04
CA ALA A 214 0.60 53.57 10.87
C ALA A 214 2.12 53.40 11.08
N VAL A 215 2.58 53.27 12.33
CA VAL A 215 4.00 53.24 12.72
C VAL A 215 4.26 52.10 13.71
N PHE A 216 5.32 51.33 13.47
CA PHE A 216 5.85 50.33 14.40
C PHE A 216 7.15 50.87 15.01
N ILE A 217 7.19 51.14 16.32
CA ILE A 217 8.24 51.97 16.94
C ILE A 217 8.77 51.42 18.26
N ALA A 218 10.08 51.56 18.48
CA ALA A 218 10.70 51.44 19.80
C ALA A 218 11.42 52.75 20.11
N CYS A 219 10.98 53.48 21.14
CA CYS A 219 11.50 54.82 21.40
C CYS A 219 11.55 55.16 22.88
N GLN A 220 12.62 55.85 23.27
CA GLN A 220 12.79 56.55 24.54
C GLN A 220 12.96 58.04 24.28
N GLN A 221 11.96 58.84 24.64
CA GLN A 221 11.89 60.27 24.31
C GLN A 221 11.33 61.10 25.47
N THR A 222 11.17 62.39 25.21
CA THR A 222 10.38 63.31 26.03
C THR A 222 9.29 63.95 25.18
N ASN A 223 8.07 64.07 25.70
CA ASN A 223 7.01 64.88 25.10
C ASN A 223 6.77 66.10 26.00
N SER A 224 7.04 67.31 25.49
CA SER A 224 6.97 68.57 26.25
C SER A 224 7.72 68.51 27.60
N GLY A 225 8.89 67.88 27.62
CA GLY A 225 9.74 67.72 28.81
C GLY A 225 9.42 66.51 29.70
N VAL A 226 8.32 65.78 29.47
CA VAL A 226 7.94 64.58 30.24
C VAL A 226 8.47 63.32 29.55
N ALA A 227 9.11 62.42 30.31
CA ALA A 227 9.62 61.17 29.76
C ALA A 227 8.50 60.30 29.17
N ASN A 228 8.72 59.77 27.98
CA ASN A 228 7.78 58.89 27.29
C ASN A 228 8.51 57.73 26.61
N THR A 229 8.10 56.51 26.94
CA THR A 229 8.54 55.27 26.29
C THR A 229 7.45 54.79 25.34
N LEU A 230 7.82 54.53 24.09
CA LEU A 230 6.96 53.88 23.10
C LEU A 230 7.45 52.46 22.80
N ARG A 231 6.50 51.55 22.62
CA ARG A 231 6.74 50.16 22.20
C ARG A 231 5.75 49.77 21.11
N GLY A 232 6.25 49.13 20.07
CA GLY A 232 5.45 48.46 19.06
C GLY A 232 5.14 47.04 19.49
N LEU A 233 3.93 46.58 19.20
CA LEU A 233 3.48 45.20 19.32
C LEU A 233 3.13 44.70 17.91
N MET A 234 3.43 43.43 17.59
CA MET A 234 3.13 42.86 16.27
C MET A 234 2.97 41.34 16.37
N GLU A 235 1.99 40.75 15.69
CA GLU A 235 1.77 39.29 15.65
C GLU A 235 1.56 38.81 14.19
N PHE A 236 2.02 37.59 13.89
CA PHE A 236 1.94 36.98 12.56
C PHE A 236 1.21 35.64 12.62
N ASP A 237 0.31 35.35 11.67
CA ASP A 237 -0.33 34.03 11.57
C ASP A 237 0.53 33.07 10.74
N VAL A 238 1.08 32.06 11.41
CA VAL A 238 1.86 30.99 10.78
C VAL A 238 1.08 29.68 10.63
N SER A 239 -0.21 29.66 10.93
CA SER A 239 -1.04 28.46 10.97
C SER A 239 -1.20 27.77 9.60
N SER A 240 -0.98 28.51 8.51
CA SER A 240 -0.98 27.98 7.15
C SER A 240 0.26 27.12 6.81
N ILE A 241 1.31 27.19 7.64
CA ILE A 241 2.50 26.35 7.49
C ILE A 241 2.26 25.03 8.26
N PRO A 242 2.44 23.86 7.62
CA PRO A 242 2.33 22.57 8.32
C PRO A 242 3.25 22.51 9.54
N ARG A 243 2.75 21.98 10.67
CA ARG A 243 3.49 21.92 11.94
C ARG A 243 4.84 21.20 11.86
N ASN A 244 4.94 20.20 10.97
CA ASN A 244 6.17 19.44 10.74
C ASN A 244 7.13 20.09 9.73
N ALA A 245 6.77 21.25 9.19
CA ALA A 245 7.61 21.96 8.23
C ALA A 245 8.95 22.34 8.86
N LYS A 246 10.01 22.09 8.11
CA LYS A 246 11.35 22.57 8.45
C LYS A 246 11.57 23.89 7.75
N ILE A 247 11.70 24.95 8.54
CA ILE A 247 11.93 26.30 8.05
C ILE A 247 13.39 26.43 7.67
N VAL A 248 13.62 26.66 6.38
CA VAL A 248 14.97 26.72 5.83
C VAL A 248 15.42 28.15 5.57
N TYR A 249 14.46 29.03 5.25
CA TYR A 249 14.68 30.46 5.12
C TYR A 249 13.52 31.18 5.78
N SER A 250 13.81 32.15 6.63
CA SER A 250 12.83 33.15 6.99
C SER A 250 13.49 34.49 7.24
N LYS A 251 12.93 35.55 6.64
CA LYS A 251 13.33 36.92 6.91
C LYS A 251 12.12 37.81 7.11
N LEU A 252 12.20 38.68 8.11
CA LEU A 252 11.26 39.76 8.36
C LEU A 252 11.77 41.04 7.70
N PHE A 253 10.96 41.67 6.86
CA PHE A 253 11.23 42.92 6.19
C PHE A 253 10.49 44.03 6.92
N LEU A 254 11.23 45.04 7.36
CA LEU A 254 10.74 46.24 8.01
C LEU A 254 11.12 47.45 7.16
N TYR A 255 10.12 48.21 6.74
CA TYR A 255 10.32 49.37 5.90
C TYR A 255 10.38 50.63 6.73
N SER A 256 11.35 51.48 6.45
CA SER A 256 11.54 52.75 7.12
C SER A 256 10.33 53.67 6.93
N ARG A 257 10.11 54.55 7.90
CA ARG A 257 9.01 55.52 7.84
C ARG A 257 9.48 56.90 8.27
N ASP A 258 9.26 57.89 7.40
CA ASP A 258 9.59 59.29 7.65
C ASP A 258 8.67 59.90 8.75
N PRO A 259 9.22 60.47 9.84
CA PRO A 259 8.46 61.14 10.88
C PRO A 259 7.95 62.53 10.46
N ALA A 260 8.34 63.07 9.30
CA ALA A 260 7.79 64.32 8.77
C ALA A 260 6.29 64.19 8.46
N THR A 261 5.84 62.98 8.10
CA THR A 261 4.48 62.71 7.60
C THR A 261 3.53 62.18 8.67
N TYR A 262 3.97 61.91 9.91
CA TYR A 262 3.14 61.28 10.94
C TYR A 262 3.58 61.62 12.37
N ALA A 263 2.76 61.25 13.38
CA ALA A 263 3.02 61.42 14.81
C ALA A 263 4.12 60.49 15.38
N GLY A 264 5.17 60.21 14.60
CA GLY A 264 6.37 59.47 15.03
C GLY A 264 7.35 60.36 15.80
N HIS A 265 8.41 59.76 16.38
CA HIS A 265 9.44 60.55 17.05
C HIS A 265 10.36 61.20 16.00
N ARG A 266 10.39 62.54 15.98
CA ARG A 266 11.31 63.31 15.14
C ARG A 266 12.67 63.45 15.82
N CYS A 267 13.72 63.09 15.08
CA CYS A 267 15.09 63.07 15.57
C CYS A 267 15.91 64.19 14.92
N ASP A 268 15.43 65.42 15.07
CA ASP A 268 15.91 66.52 14.21
C ASP A 268 17.33 66.99 14.63
N THR A 269 17.78 66.67 15.84
CA THR A 269 19.18 66.75 16.31
C THR A 269 19.33 65.90 17.58
N TYR A 270 20.38 65.07 17.70
CA TYR A 270 20.78 64.32 18.92
C TYR A 270 20.18 62.93 19.24
N CYS A 271 19.73 62.09 18.29
CA CYS A 271 19.48 60.68 18.65
C CYS A 271 20.73 59.83 18.61
N ASN A 272 20.90 59.04 19.66
CA ASN A 272 21.95 58.04 19.71
C ASN A 272 21.54 56.85 18.82
N GLY A 273 22.43 56.45 17.92
CA GLY A 273 22.28 55.19 17.21
C GLY A 273 22.19 54.04 18.22
N ASN A 274 21.15 53.22 18.11
CA ASN A 274 20.89 52.15 19.06
C ASN A 274 20.49 50.90 18.31
N SER A 275 20.96 49.74 18.78
CA SER A 275 20.37 48.47 18.38
C SER A 275 19.01 48.28 19.06
N ALA A 276 18.14 47.47 18.47
CA ALA A 276 16.85 47.15 19.06
C ALA A 276 16.57 45.64 18.99
N SER A 277 15.59 45.20 19.74
CA SER A 277 15.18 43.81 19.85
C SER A 277 13.66 43.69 19.68
N LEU A 278 13.24 42.62 19.01
CA LEU A 278 11.88 42.12 19.10
C LEU A 278 11.87 40.97 20.11
N LEU A 279 11.01 41.08 21.12
CA LEU A 279 10.94 40.20 22.29
C LEU A 279 9.62 39.45 22.27
N ALA A 280 9.63 38.12 22.44
CA ALA A 280 8.40 37.32 22.36
C ALA A 280 7.45 37.63 23.52
N ASN A 281 6.19 37.90 23.21
CA ASN A 281 5.14 38.11 24.19
C ASN A 281 4.76 36.79 24.89
N ASP A 282 4.25 36.85 26.13
CA ASP A 282 3.85 35.68 26.92
C ASP A 282 2.34 35.53 27.14
N SER A 283 1.54 36.49 26.68
CA SER A 283 0.08 36.46 26.74
C SER A 283 -0.55 37.07 25.49
N THR A 284 -1.79 36.67 25.21
CA THR A 284 -2.59 37.27 24.14
C THR A 284 -2.88 38.76 24.39
N TRP A 285 -3.14 39.49 23.31
CA TRP A 285 -3.51 40.90 23.31
C TRP A 285 -4.38 41.21 22.10
N THR A 286 -5.21 42.25 22.22
CA THR A 286 -6.14 42.69 21.18
C THR A 286 -5.76 44.09 20.73
N GLU A 287 -5.57 44.26 19.42
CA GLU A 287 -5.16 45.51 18.78
C GLU A 287 -6.00 46.72 19.18
N SER A 288 -7.33 46.58 19.19
CA SER A 288 -8.27 47.67 19.48
C SER A 288 -8.38 48.05 20.97
N THR A 289 -7.78 47.29 21.88
CA THR A 289 -7.91 47.52 23.33
C THR A 289 -6.60 47.50 24.11
N VAL A 290 -5.49 47.13 23.48
CA VAL A 290 -4.18 47.10 24.14
C VAL A 290 -3.71 48.53 24.48
N THR A 291 -3.18 48.69 25.69
CA THR A 291 -2.69 49.97 26.22
C THR A 291 -1.35 49.72 26.91
N TRP A 292 -0.67 50.77 27.38
CA TRP A 292 0.53 50.57 28.20
C TRP A 292 0.27 49.74 29.47
N ASN A 293 -0.90 49.90 30.08
CA ASN A 293 -1.28 49.18 31.29
C ASN A 293 -1.68 47.73 31.02
N THR A 294 -2.21 47.43 29.83
CA THR A 294 -2.73 46.11 29.45
C THR A 294 -1.85 45.35 28.45
N LYS A 295 -0.70 45.91 28.04
CA LYS A 295 0.27 45.26 27.14
C LYS A 295 0.73 43.90 27.71
N PRO A 296 1.02 42.92 26.85
CA PRO A 296 1.58 41.65 27.28
C PRO A 296 2.95 41.86 27.93
N ARG A 297 3.34 40.93 28.80
CA ARG A 297 4.74 40.81 29.21
C ARG A 297 5.51 40.09 28.09
N TYR A 298 6.82 40.16 28.15
CA TYR A 298 7.69 39.57 27.14
C TYR A 298 8.90 38.89 27.77
N ASP A 299 9.42 37.87 27.09
CA ASP A 299 10.65 37.18 27.44
C ASP A 299 11.84 38.16 27.36
N ALA A 300 12.74 38.10 28.34
CA ALA A 300 13.94 38.92 28.36
C ALA A 300 14.99 38.45 27.32
N ASN A 301 14.85 37.23 26.79
CA ASN A 301 15.69 36.73 25.70
C ASN A 301 15.38 37.47 24.39
N THR A 302 16.42 37.98 23.74
CA THR A 302 16.30 38.57 22.40
C THR A 302 15.82 37.52 21.40
N TYR A 303 14.65 37.76 20.80
CA TYR A 303 14.04 36.87 19.82
C TYR A 303 14.45 37.24 18.39
N PHE A 304 14.59 38.54 18.13
CA PHE A 304 15.16 39.08 16.89
C PHE A 304 16.10 40.24 17.23
N THR A 305 17.21 40.35 16.51
CA THR A 305 18.15 41.48 16.65
C THR A 305 18.00 42.43 15.49
N ILE A 306 17.72 43.69 15.79
CA ILE A 306 17.68 44.78 14.82
C ILE A 306 18.97 45.59 14.98
N PRO A 307 19.75 45.78 13.90
CA PRO A 307 21.08 46.38 13.98
C PRO A 307 21.04 47.84 14.46
N ASN A 308 22.18 48.31 14.94
CA ASN A 308 22.37 49.74 15.17
C ASN A 308 22.54 50.44 13.82
N LEU A 309 21.63 51.38 13.51
CA LEU A 309 21.62 52.10 12.24
C LEU A 309 22.59 53.30 12.21
N GLY A 310 23.25 53.63 13.32
CA GLY A 310 24.11 54.81 13.44
C GLY A 310 23.32 56.11 13.68
N TYR A 311 24.05 57.21 13.87
CA TYR A 311 23.46 58.52 14.18
C TYR A 311 22.66 59.07 12.98
N GLY A 312 21.41 59.49 13.20
CA GLY A 312 20.56 60.12 12.17
C GLY A 312 19.88 59.18 11.15
N TYR A 313 20.13 57.87 11.19
CA TYR A 313 19.60 56.90 10.21
C TYR A 313 18.44 56.03 10.71
N CYS A 314 17.97 56.27 11.94
CA CYS A 314 16.99 55.42 12.65
C CYS A 314 15.56 55.36 12.06
N TYR A 315 15.32 56.03 10.92
CA TYR A 315 14.02 56.08 10.22
C TYR A 315 14.12 56.23 8.70
N TYR A 316 15.30 56.01 8.09
CA TYR A 316 15.54 56.08 6.63
C TYR A 316 16.04 54.77 6.01
N ILE A 317 16.31 53.75 6.83
CA ILE A 317 16.91 52.50 6.38
C ILE A 317 15.90 51.37 6.60
N ASP A 318 15.55 50.71 5.51
CA ASP A 318 14.81 49.45 5.56
C ASP A 318 15.69 48.37 6.17
N VAL A 319 15.10 47.53 7.01
CA VAL A 319 15.81 46.47 7.72
C VAL A 319 15.26 45.11 7.32
N VAL A 320 16.17 44.18 7.06
CA VAL A 320 15.85 42.76 6.90
C VAL A 320 16.42 41.99 8.08
N VAL A 321 15.56 41.29 8.81
CA VAL A 321 15.88 40.60 10.06
C VAL A 321 15.78 39.09 9.84
N GLU A 322 16.77 38.34 10.33
CA GLU A 322 16.71 36.87 10.34
C GLU A 322 15.60 36.40 11.29
N SER A 323 14.73 35.50 10.83
CA SER A 323 13.58 35.02 11.62
C SER A 323 13.39 33.50 11.63
N ARG A 324 14.27 32.71 10.99
CA ARG A 324 14.07 31.27 10.78
C ARG A 324 13.89 30.51 12.08
N ASN A 325 14.76 30.77 13.06
CA ASN A 325 14.72 30.05 14.35
C ASN A 325 13.43 30.33 15.14
N VAL A 326 12.92 31.56 15.04
CA VAL A 326 11.69 31.97 15.72
C VAL A 326 10.48 31.35 15.05
N VAL A 327 10.39 31.46 13.73
CA VAL A 327 9.29 30.89 12.95
C VAL A 327 9.23 29.39 13.10
N GLN A 328 10.39 28.71 13.15
CA GLN A 328 10.43 27.28 13.43
C GLN A 328 9.74 26.94 14.76
N LYS A 329 10.00 27.69 15.83
CA LYS A 329 9.40 27.48 17.16
C LYS A 329 7.90 27.77 17.19
N TRP A 330 7.43 28.75 16.43
CA TRP A 330 6.01 29.03 16.29
C TRP A 330 5.31 27.92 15.50
N VAL A 331 5.92 27.45 14.42
CA VAL A 331 5.37 26.41 13.55
C VAL A 331 5.33 25.05 14.25
N ASP A 332 6.39 24.64 14.96
CA ASP A 332 6.41 23.35 15.67
C ASP A 332 5.63 23.40 17.02
N GLY A 333 5.30 24.59 17.49
CA GLY A 333 4.56 24.83 18.72
C GLY A 333 5.40 24.77 20.00
N THR A 334 6.73 24.68 19.90
CA THR A 334 7.64 24.76 21.06
C THR A 334 7.61 26.14 21.73
N LYS A 335 7.13 27.16 21.01
CA LYS A 335 6.72 28.45 21.57
C LYS A 335 5.36 28.85 21.01
N ILE A 336 4.39 29.12 21.90
CA ILE A 336 3.12 29.74 21.49
C ILE A 336 3.38 31.13 20.93
N ASN A 337 2.79 31.45 19.79
CA ASN A 337 2.93 32.73 19.14
C ASN A 337 1.90 33.74 19.68
N TYR A 338 2.36 34.67 20.52
CA TYR A 338 1.58 35.83 21.00
C TYR A 338 2.08 37.15 20.39
N GLY A 339 2.87 37.05 19.32
CA GLY A 339 3.57 38.17 18.73
C GLY A 339 4.80 38.62 19.51
N VAL A 340 5.27 39.83 19.19
CA VAL A 340 6.51 40.42 19.69
C VAL A 340 6.30 41.85 20.19
N THR A 341 7.12 42.25 21.16
CA THR A 341 7.30 43.63 21.62
C THR A 341 8.61 44.20 21.08
N PHE A 342 8.56 45.40 20.48
CA PHE A 342 9.71 46.11 19.94
C PHE A 342 10.32 47.06 20.96
N LYS A 343 11.60 46.87 21.27
CA LYS A 343 12.33 47.58 22.33
C LYS A 343 13.74 47.96 21.87
N VAL A 344 14.16 49.19 22.15
CA VAL A 344 15.57 49.59 22.02
C VAL A 344 16.42 48.95 23.12
N ASN A 345 17.63 48.49 22.79
CA ASN A 345 18.44 47.71 23.73
C ASN A 345 19.00 48.57 24.87
N ASN A 346 19.51 49.75 24.55
CA ASN A 346 20.00 50.70 25.54
C ASN A 346 18.98 51.83 25.76
N GLU A 347 18.20 51.79 26.83
CA GLU A 347 17.05 52.68 27.02
C GLU A 347 17.43 54.07 27.54
N ILE A 348 18.26 54.78 26.79
CA ILE A 348 18.65 56.16 27.06
C ILE A 348 17.71 57.09 26.27
N ARG A 349 17.41 58.27 26.85
CA ARG A 349 16.62 59.31 26.17
C ARG A 349 17.24 59.66 24.81
N TYR A 350 16.37 59.95 23.85
CA TYR A 350 16.71 60.23 22.46
C TYR A 350 17.29 59.00 21.75
N THR A 351 16.65 57.85 21.96
CA THR A 351 16.91 56.65 21.16
C THR A 351 15.60 56.20 20.53
N THR A 352 15.60 55.98 19.22
CA THR A 352 14.42 55.52 18.49
C THR A 352 14.82 54.58 17.38
N GLN A 353 13.90 53.69 17.02
CA GLN A 353 13.84 53.04 15.72
C GLN A 353 12.37 52.92 15.33
N GLN A 354 12.05 53.21 14.07
CA GLN A 354 10.67 53.22 13.60
C GLN A 354 10.53 52.71 12.17
N TYR A 355 9.44 52.01 11.94
CA TYR A 355 9.10 51.36 10.68
C TYR A 355 7.61 51.56 10.38
N LYS A 356 7.21 51.22 9.16
CA LYS A 356 5.81 51.15 8.76
C LYS A 356 5.11 50.03 9.53
N SER A 357 3.81 50.20 9.80
CA SER A 357 2.98 49.15 10.40
C SER A 357 1.96 48.59 9.38
N THR A 358 1.08 47.69 9.82
CA THR A 358 0.01 47.16 8.96
C THR A 358 -1.05 48.21 8.61
N ASP A 359 -1.10 49.34 9.33
CA ASP A 359 -1.98 50.49 9.02
C ASP A 359 -1.36 51.51 8.05
N ASP A 360 -0.13 51.30 7.56
CA ASP A 360 0.46 52.19 6.55
C ASP A 360 -0.37 52.15 5.26
N ALA A 361 -0.66 53.33 4.70
CA ALA A 361 -1.41 53.45 3.46
C ALA A 361 -0.68 52.81 2.26
N ASN A 362 0.65 52.77 2.27
CA ASN A 362 1.44 52.05 1.27
C ASN A 362 1.53 50.56 1.63
N THR A 363 0.62 49.77 1.07
CA THR A 363 0.55 48.32 1.29
C THR A 363 1.78 47.54 0.83
N SER A 364 2.54 48.05 -0.16
CA SER A 364 3.73 47.38 -0.70
C SER A 364 4.96 47.47 0.22
N GLU A 365 4.94 48.40 1.16
CA GLU A 365 6.01 48.67 2.14
C GLU A 365 5.53 48.39 3.57
N ARG A 366 4.49 47.57 3.75
CA ARG A 366 4.11 47.07 5.08
C ARG A 366 5.10 46.00 5.55
N PRO A 367 5.24 45.80 6.87
CA PRO A 367 6.00 44.69 7.40
C PRO A 367 5.53 43.37 6.80
N ARG A 368 6.47 42.52 6.42
CA ARG A 368 6.16 41.17 5.93
C ARG A 368 7.26 40.19 6.26
N MET A 369 6.91 38.93 6.31
CA MET A 369 7.83 37.83 6.50
C MET A 369 7.83 36.94 5.26
N GLU A 370 9.00 36.66 4.72
CA GLU A 370 9.16 35.67 3.66
C GLU A 370 9.66 34.38 4.28
N VAL A 371 8.95 33.28 4.08
CA VAL A 371 9.24 31.96 4.65
C VAL A 371 9.38 30.94 3.53
N LYS A 372 10.46 30.16 3.56
CA LYS A 372 10.60 28.96 2.72
C LYS A 372 10.81 27.74 3.59
N TYR A 373 10.06 26.68 3.28
CA TYR A 373 10.04 25.47 4.07
C TYR A 373 9.86 24.23 3.18
N TYR A 374 10.11 23.07 3.76
CA TYR A 374 9.71 21.79 3.19
C TYR A 374 9.11 20.89 4.27
N ILE A 375 8.38 19.87 3.81
CA ILE A 375 7.84 18.76 4.61
C ILE A 375 8.39 17.45 4.06
N GLY A 376 8.28 16.36 4.81
CA GLY A 376 8.77 15.05 4.40
C GLY A 376 10.21 14.78 4.78
N THR A 377 10.55 15.07 6.03
CA THR A 377 11.83 14.74 6.64
C THR A 377 11.97 13.23 6.79
N LYS A 378 13.16 12.73 6.45
CA LYS A 378 13.54 11.33 6.66
C LYS A 378 14.30 11.21 7.97
N TYR A 379 13.89 10.26 8.79
CA TYR A 379 14.55 9.91 10.03
C TYR A 379 15.05 8.47 9.96
N TYR A 380 16.18 8.19 10.60
CA TYR A 380 16.82 6.88 10.58
C TYR A 380 16.99 6.34 11.99
N VAL A 381 16.58 5.09 12.17
CA VAL A 381 16.66 4.34 13.43
C VAL A 381 17.38 3.03 13.17
N ASN A 382 18.33 2.69 14.04
CA ASN A 382 19.03 1.42 14.02
C ASN A 382 19.20 0.88 15.43
N ASP A 383 19.34 -0.43 15.62
CA ASP A 383 19.72 -0.99 16.91
C ASP A 383 21.25 -0.89 17.13
N ASN A 384 21.79 -1.59 18.13
CA ASN A 384 23.23 -1.57 18.42
C ASN A 384 24.06 -2.47 17.47
N SER A 385 23.47 -2.95 16.37
CA SER A 385 24.09 -3.82 15.37
C SER A 385 24.11 -3.12 14.01
N THR A 386 24.88 -3.67 13.06
CA THR A 386 24.78 -3.33 11.64
C THR A 386 24.53 -4.55 10.77
N VAL A 387 24.05 -5.63 11.38
CA VAL A 387 23.87 -6.92 10.73
C VAL A 387 22.53 -6.90 10.00
N GLN A 388 22.57 -7.12 8.68
CA GLN A 388 21.41 -7.11 7.78
C GLN A 388 20.79 -5.72 7.56
N ASP A 389 21.49 -4.66 7.95
CA ASP A 389 21.04 -3.29 7.73
C ASP A 389 20.77 -2.99 6.25
N VAL A 390 19.64 -2.35 6.00
CA VAL A 390 19.18 -1.89 4.68
C VAL A 390 19.34 -0.38 4.56
N PHE A 391 19.03 0.38 5.62
CA PHE A 391 18.93 1.84 5.55
C PHE A 391 20.15 2.56 6.12
N CYS A 392 20.55 2.17 7.33
CA CYS A 392 21.60 2.74 8.13
C CYS A 392 22.97 2.18 7.73
N LYS A 393 24.02 2.90 8.16
CA LYS A 393 25.43 2.57 7.87
C LYS A 393 26.27 2.39 9.12
N VAL A 394 25.71 2.72 10.28
CA VAL A 394 26.31 2.55 11.60
C VAL A 394 25.22 2.18 12.61
N ALA A 395 25.62 1.62 13.75
CA ALA A 395 24.72 1.33 14.86
C ALA A 395 24.06 2.61 15.42
N GLY A 396 22.86 2.46 15.96
CA GLY A 396 22.09 3.53 16.56
C GLY A 396 22.68 4.03 17.87
N SER A 397 22.48 5.31 18.15
CA SER A 397 22.83 5.92 19.45
C SER A 397 21.85 7.03 19.81
N SER A 398 21.56 7.22 21.09
CA SER A 398 20.73 8.35 21.55
C SER A 398 21.41 9.71 21.38
N ALA A 399 22.74 9.72 21.24
CA ALA A 399 23.51 10.93 20.95
C ALA A 399 23.42 11.37 19.48
N ASN A 400 22.99 10.48 18.59
CA ASN A 400 22.92 10.73 17.16
C ASN A 400 21.78 11.69 16.79
N THR A 401 21.84 12.23 15.58
CA THR A 401 20.82 13.18 15.09
C THR A 401 19.55 12.47 14.66
N GLY A 402 19.65 11.30 14.06
CA GLY A 402 18.57 10.60 13.38
C GLY A 402 18.26 11.14 11.99
N LEU A 403 19.03 12.09 11.45
CA LEU A 403 18.77 12.75 10.15
C LEU A 403 19.64 12.20 8.99
N SER A 404 20.54 11.26 9.30
CA SER A 404 21.45 10.62 8.36
C SER A 404 21.54 9.11 8.65
N PRO A 405 21.66 8.24 7.63
CA PRO A 405 22.04 6.84 7.79
C PRO A 405 23.32 6.60 8.58
N TYR A 406 24.22 7.60 8.65
CA TYR A 406 25.49 7.54 9.38
C TYR A 406 25.40 8.13 10.80
N SER A 407 24.22 8.62 11.18
CA SER A 407 23.91 9.07 12.54
C SER A 407 22.46 8.70 12.88
N PRO A 408 22.09 7.39 12.87
CA PRO A 408 20.75 6.94 13.22
C PRO A 408 20.52 7.01 14.72
N LEU A 409 19.30 7.36 15.14
CA LEU A 409 18.89 7.21 16.54
C LEU A 409 18.75 5.73 16.88
N ASN A 410 18.87 5.36 18.16
CA ASN A 410 18.78 3.96 18.57
C ASN A 410 17.34 3.43 18.72
N ARG A 411 16.35 4.31 18.60
CA ARG A 411 14.95 4.04 18.93
C ARG A 411 13.99 4.93 18.16
N VAL A 412 12.81 4.40 17.82
CA VAL A 412 11.71 5.14 17.21
C VAL A 412 11.15 6.16 18.19
N ASP A 413 11.01 5.82 19.48
CA ASP A 413 10.52 6.75 20.50
C ASP A 413 11.40 7.99 20.64
N SER A 414 12.69 7.87 20.34
CA SER A 414 13.66 8.95 20.42
C SER A 414 13.49 9.93 19.26
N VAL A 415 13.01 9.47 18.10
CA VAL A 415 12.61 10.36 16.99
C VAL A 415 11.38 11.18 17.41
N LEU A 416 10.33 10.50 17.88
CA LEU A 416 9.05 11.11 18.26
C LEU A 416 9.16 12.10 19.44
N LYS A 417 10.15 11.91 20.33
CA LYS A 417 10.43 12.87 21.42
C LYS A 417 11.26 14.06 20.97
N LYS A 418 12.12 13.88 19.97
CA LYS A 418 13.09 14.89 19.53
C LYS A 418 12.52 15.82 18.46
N TYR A 419 11.54 15.35 17.70
CA TYR A 419 10.97 16.05 16.55
C TYR A 419 9.45 15.98 16.57
N VAL A 420 8.80 17.03 16.08
CA VAL A 420 7.38 17.00 15.70
C VAL A 420 7.29 16.44 14.30
N LEU A 421 6.59 15.32 14.13
CA LEU A 421 6.41 14.67 12.84
C LEU A 421 5.04 15.00 12.24
N GLY A 422 4.96 14.94 10.92
CA GLY A 422 3.68 15.05 10.26
C GLY A 422 3.68 14.59 8.82
N ALA A 423 2.86 15.21 7.99
CA ALA A 423 2.63 14.78 6.62
C ALA A 423 3.94 14.60 5.84
N LEU A 424 4.05 13.45 5.17
CA LEU A 424 5.18 13.00 4.36
C LEU A 424 6.45 12.64 5.12
N ASP A 425 6.52 12.82 6.44
CA ASP A 425 7.69 12.40 7.22
C ASP A 425 7.77 10.87 7.25
N THR A 426 8.99 10.33 7.23
CA THR A 426 9.22 8.88 7.27
C THR A 426 10.31 8.53 8.26
N ILE A 427 10.03 7.57 9.13
CA ILE A 427 11.02 6.91 9.99
C ILE A 427 11.41 5.59 9.32
N PHE A 428 12.65 5.50 8.86
CA PHE A 428 13.27 4.26 8.39
C PHE A 428 13.87 3.54 9.59
N VAL A 429 13.36 2.34 9.89
CA VAL A 429 13.79 1.51 11.01
C VAL A 429 14.52 0.30 10.45
N ASP A 430 15.79 0.15 10.81
CA ASP A 430 16.61 -0.89 10.22
C ASP A 430 16.31 -2.29 10.76
N ALA A 431 16.95 -3.30 10.16
CA ALA A 431 16.97 -4.66 10.67
C ALA A 431 17.48 -4.66 12.11
N GLY A 432 16.87 -5.50 12.96
CA GLY A 432 17.21 -5.51 14.38
C GLY A 432 16.05 -5.88 15.28
N THR A 433 16.33 -5.94 16.57
CA THR A 433 15.31 -6.15 17.61
C THR A 433 15.22 -4.96 18.55
N TYR A 434 14.04 -4.35 18.59
CA TYR A 434 13.74 -3.16 19.35
C TYR A 434 12.80 -3.50 20.51
N SER A 435 13.27 -3.24 21.74
CA SER A 435 12.48 -3.44 22.97
C SER A 435 11.84 -2.14 23.41
N GLU A 436 10.90 -1.63 22.60
CA GLU A 436 10.19 -0.39 22.88
C GLU A 436 8.72 -0.41 22.43
N ALA A 437 7.90 0.41 23.08
CA ALA A 437 6.58 0.77 22.58
C ALA A 437 6.68 2.00 21.67
N ILE A 438 6.04 1.92 20.51
CA ILE A 438 5.82 3.04 19.60
C ILE A 438 4.48 3.68 19.97
N THR A 439 4.52 4.89 20.53
CA THR A 439 3.31 5.68 20.82
C THR A 439 3.26 6.88 19.89
N VAL A 440 2.31 6.88 18.96
CA VAL A 440 2.06 8.01 18.08
C VAL A 440 0.80 8.72 18.56
N SER A 441 0.87 10.03 18.73
CA SER A 441 -0.22 10.84 19.29
C SER A 441 -0.72 11.88 18.29
N TYR A 442 -1.77 12.62 18.61
CA TYR A 442 -2.26 13.74 17.80
C TYR A 442 -1.18 14.79 17.45
N SER A 443 -0.09 14.85 18.21
CA SER A 443 1.03 15.77 17.94
C SER A 443 1.92 15.32 16.78
N ASP A 444 1.92 14.02 16.46
CA ASP A 444 2.68 13.38 15.39
C ASP A 444 1.70 12.67 14.44
N ARG A 445 1.28 13.35 13.38
CA ARG A 445 0.26 12.79 12.47
C ARG A 445 0.37 13.34 11.07
N GLY A 446 0.00 12.52 10.09
CA GLY A 446 -0.11 12.99 8.72
C GLY A 446 -1.28 13.97 8.55
N SER A 447 -1.61 14.26 7.30
CA SER A 447 -2.79 15.05 6.95
C SER A 447 -3.27 14.67 5.56
N ILE A 448 -4.23 15.41 5.02
CA ILE A 448 -4.62 15.30 3.61
C ILE A 448 -3.44 15.50 2.64
N ASN A 449 -2.37 16.18 3.07
CA ASN A 449 -1.15 16.36 2.28
C ASN A 449 -0.24 15.11 2.24
N GLY A 450 -0.55 14.07 3.02
CA GLY A 450 0.17 12.80 3.00
C GLY A 450 0.26 12.10 4.35
N GLN A 451 0.58 10.81 4.30
CA GLN A 451 0.82 9.94 5.46
C GLN A 451 2.13 10.30 6.16
N MET A 452 2.16 10.15 7.49
CA MET A 452 3.40 9.94 8.25
C MET A 452 3.70 8.44 8.22
N VAL A 453 4.94 8.04 7.97
CA VAL A 453 5.29 6.63 7.72
C VAL A 453 6.33 6.11 8.73
N ILE A 454 6.10 4.91 9.28
CA ILE A 454 7.12 4.12 9.96
C ILE A 454 7.36 2.87 9.11
N HIS A 455 8.59 2.76 8.58
CA HIS A 455 8.96 1.79 7.55
C HIS A 455 10.12 0.91 8.03
N GLY A 456 9.87 -0.38 8.23
CA GLY A 456 10.90 -1.36 8.57
C GLY A 456 11.71 -1.87 7.38
N ALA A 457 12.88 -2.44 7.66
CA ALA A 457 13.74 -3.08 6.66
C ALA A 457 13.13 -4.35 6.07
N GLY A 458 12.14 -4.94 6.75
CA GLY A 458 11.40 -6.12 6.34
C GLY A 458 10.67 -6.73 7.52
N ASN A 459 9.50 -7.33 7.28
CA ASN A 459 8.66 -7.95 8.32
C ASN A 459 9.25 -9.22 8.96
N ASN A 460 10.40 -9.66 8.46
CA ASN A 460 11.26 -10.71 8.99
C ASN A 460 12.61 -10.19 9.52
N LEU A 461 12.89 -8.89 9.38
CA LEU A 461 14.16 -8.25 9.73
C LEU A 461 14.04 -7.24 10.88
N THR A 462 13.00 -6.41 10.87
CA THR A 462 12.77 -5.36 11.88
C THR A 462 11.74 -5.83 12.90
N THR A 463 12.19 -6.23 14.09
CA THR A 463 11.31 -6.79 15.14
C THR A 463 11.11 -5.83 16.29
N PHE A 464 9.86 -5.53 16.63
CA PHE A 464 9.47 -4.90 17.90
C PHE A 464 8.94 -5.96 18.86
N ASN A 465 9.55 -6.02 20.05
CA ASN A 465 9.20 -6.98 21.09
C ASN A 465 9.19 -6.29 22.45
N PHE A 466 8.12 -5.55 22.74
CA PHE A 466 7.93 -4.88 24.01
C PHE A 466 7.04 -5.69 24.94
N SER A 467 7.52 -5.93 26.16
CA SER A 467 6.89 -6.86 27.09
C SER A 467 5.96 -6.19 28.10
N THR A 468 5.86 -4.86 28.18
CA THR A 468 5.08 -4.20 29.25
C THR A 468 4.00 -3.24 28.74
N ASN A 469 3.76 -3.15 27.43
CA ASN A 469 2.75 -2.29 26.83
C ASN A 469 2.36 -2.82 25.43
N HIS A 470 1.54 -2.07 24.68
CA HIS A 470 1.36 -2.26 23.25
C HIS A 470 2.69 -2.08 22.50
N ASN A 471 2.90 -2.82 21.41
CA ASN A 471 4.04 -2.53 20.52
C ASN A 471 3.80 -1.23 19.75
N LEU A 472 2.57 -1.02 19.28
CA LEU A 472 2.14 0.19 18.63
C LEU A 472 0.83 0.70 19.27
N TYR A 473 0.86 1.95 19.71
CA TYR A 473 -0.30 2.68 20.21
C TYR A 473 -0.51 3.97 19.42
N LEU A 474 -1.64 4.06 18.71
CA LEU A 474 -2.06 5.24 17.97
C LEU A 474 -3.17 5.93 18.75
N ASN A 475 -2.89 7.12 19.24
CA ASN A 475 -3.82 7.92 20.04
C ASN A 475 -4.22 9.18 19.29
N ASN A 476 -5.33 9.11 18.56
CA ASN A 476 -5.83 10.19 17.69
C ASN A 476 -4.75 10.70 16.69
N ALA A 477 -3.95 9.77 16.17
CA ALA A 477 -2.83 9.99 15.28
C ALA A 477 -3.23 9.68 13.83
N ASP A 478 -3.88 10.64 13.18
CA ASP A 478 -4.45 10.44 11.85
C ASP A 478 -3.39 10.33 10.74
N TYR A 479 -3.73 9.66 9.64
CA TYR A 479 -2.85 9.52 8.47
C TYR A 479 -1.46 8.97 8.85
N VAL A 480 -1.44 7.85 9.56
CA VAL A 480 -0.22 7.11 9.91
C VAL A 480 -0.18 5.78 9.17
N THR A 481 0.92 5.52 8.46
CA THR A 481 1.24 4.25 7.82
C THR A 481 2.33 3.53 8.60
N ILE A 482 2.10 2.25 8.87
CA ILE A 482 3.05 1.34 9.49
C ILE A 482 3.23 0.18 8.53
N GLU A 483 4.48 -0.12 8.19
CA GLU A 483 4.76 -1.18 7.24
C GLU A 483 6.11 -1.86 7.43
N ASN A 484 6.17 -3.10 6.98
CA ASN A 484 7.36 -3.96 6.98
C ASN A 484 7.93 -4.24 8.38
N LEU A 485 7.08 -4.37 9.40
CA LEU A 485 7.49 -4.66 10.78
C LEU A 485 7.12 -6.08 11.22
N SER A 486 7.90 -6.64 12.14
CA SER A 486 7.54 -7.81 12.94
C SER A 486 7.16 -7.36 14.35
N LEU A 487 5.89 -7.45 14.73
CA LEU A 487 5.40 -7.07 16.06
C LEU A 487 5.14 -8.34 16.89
N LYS A 488 5.85 -8.48 18.01
CA LYS A 488 5.74 -9.63 18.90
C LYS A 488 5.32 -9.18 20.29
N ASN A 489 4.13 -9.57 20.72
CA ASN A 489 3.62 -9.25 22.05
C ASN A 489 3.49 -10.53 22.89
N ILE A 490 4.11 -10.55 24.06
CA ILE A 490 4.11 -11.69 24.98
C ILE A 490 3.21 -11.47 26.20
N GLN A 491 2.24 -10.54 26.12
CA GLN A 491 1.32 -10.22 27.21
C GLN A 491 -0.07 -10.82 26.98
N THR A 492 -0.70 -11.25 28.07
CA THR A 492 -1.98 -11.98 28.04
C THR A 492 -3.23 -11.11 28.23
N ASN A 493 -3.10 -9.95 28.90
CA ASN A 493 -4.21 -9.39 29.69
C ASN A 493 -4.57 -7.89 29.52
N SER A 494 -4.16 -7.21 28.44
CA SER A 494 -4.76 -5.94 27.93
C SER A 494 -3.96 -5.30 26.79
N TYR A 495 -2.72 -5.76 26.57
CA TYR A 495 -1.84 -5.22 25.54
C TYR A 495 -1.98 -5.97 24.21
N TYR A 496 -1.71 -5.24 23.14
CA TYR A 496 -1.92 -5.65 21.75
C TYR A 496 -0.64 -5.40 20.96
N ASN A 497 -0.46 -6.04 19.81
CA ASN A 497 0.56 -5.58 18.87
C ASN A 497 0.21 -4.19 18.36
N VAL A 498 -1.05 -3.99 17.94
CA VAL A 498 -1.53 -2.69 17.49
C VAL A 498 -2.78 -2.30 18.24
N TYR A 499 -2.74 -1.10 18.83
CA TYR A 499 -3.90 -0.46 19.44
C TYR A 499 -4.16 0.88 18.78
N ASN A 500 -5.24 0.99 18.02
CA ASN A 500 -5.71 2.26 17.49
C ASN A 500 -6.88 2.77 18.33
N TYR A 501 -6.65 3.87 19.01
CA TYR A 501 -7.63 4.60 19.80
C TYR A 501 -7.96 5.93 19.09
N GLY A 502 -8.99 5.88 18.25
CA GLY A 502 -9.57 7.06 17.61
C GLY A 502 -8.89 7.61 16.35
N SER A 503 -7.80 7.00 15.88
CA SER A 503 -7.02 7.51 14.74
C SER A 503 -7.63 7.11 13.39
N GLN A 504 -7.69 8.07 12.47
CA GLN A 504 -8.29 7.95 11.14
C GLN A 504 -7.24 7.76 10.03
N ASN A 505 -7.66 7.21 8.90
CA ASN A 505 -6.82 7.02 7.70
C ASN A 505 -5.50 6.29 8.01
N MET A 506 -5.53 5.37 8.98
CA MET A 506 -4.39 4.52 9.34
C MET A 506 -4.20 3.45 8.28
N VAL A 507 -2.95 3.12 7.97
CA VAL A 507 -2.58 1.97 7.13
C VAL A 507 -1.64 1.05 7.90
N LEU A 508 -1.99 -0.22 8.01
CA LEU A 508 -1.07 -1.31 8.41
C LEU A 508 -0.85 -2.18 7.19
N ARG A 509 0.41 -2.40 6.79
CA ARG A 509 0.69 -3.09 5.53
C ARG A 509 1.95 -3.94 5.58
N ASN A 510 1.85 -5.17 5.09
CA ASN A 510 2.98 -6.09 4.99
C ASN A 510 3.66 -6.35 6.35
N ASP A 511 2.91 -6.30 7.45
CA ASP A 511 3.43 -6.54 8.79
C ASP A 511 3.20 -7.99 9.23
N SER A 512 4.09 -8.51 10.08
CA SER A 512 3.93 -9.80 10.76
C SER A 512 3.65 -9.56 12.24
N MET A 513 2.59 -10.15 12.77
CA MET A 513 2.13 -9.94 14.15
C MET A 513 1.97 -11.29 14.84
N THR A 514 2.62 -11.44 16.00
CA THR A 514 2.44 -12.61 16.88
C THR A 514 2.09 -12.16 18.28
N SER A 515 1.04 -12.73 18.87
CA SER A 515 0.61 -12.38 20.23
C SER A 515 0.11 -13.59 21.02
N ILE A 516 0.37 -13.63 22.33
CA ILE A 516 -0.32 -14.54 23.28
C ILE A 516 -1.59 -13.90 23.88
N GLY A 517 -1.93 -12.68 23.46
CA GLY A 517 -3.18 -11.99 23.71
C GLY A 517 -3.95 -11.76 22.41
N ASN A 518 -4.66 -10.63 22.30
CA ASN A 518 -5.19 -10.19 21.01
C ASN A 518 -4.06 -9.48 20.22
N ASN A 519 -4.11 -9.50 18.88
CA ASN A 519 -3.08 -8.86 18.06
C ASN A 519 -3.43 -7.39 17.76
N ILE A 520 -4.62 -7.14 17.19
CA ILE A 520 -5.03 -5.82 16.73
C ILE A 520 -6.32 -5.42 17.44
N TYR A 521 -6.37 -4.20 17.96
CA TYR A 521 -7.60 -3.60 18.47
C TYR A 521 -7.80 -2.20 17.90
N LEU A 522 -8.92 -1.98 17.22
CA LEU A 522 -9.36 -0.66 16.78
C LEU A 522 -10.62 -0.28 17.55
N THR A 523 -10.63 0.90 18.15
CA THR A 523 -11.78 1.40 18.90
C THR A 523 -11.87 2.91 18.89
N GLY A 524 -13.09 3.42 19.04
CA GLY A 524 -13.39 4.84 19.22
C GLY A 524 -14.90 5.07 19.26
N SER A 525 -15.31 6.20 19.81
CA SER A 525 -16.72 6.62 19.86
C SER A 525 -16.82 8.13 19.67
N ASN A 526 -17.99 8.61 19.24
CA ASN A 526 -18.19 10.03 18.94
C ASN A 526 -18.30 10.91 20.22
N SER A 527 -18.13 10.31 21.41
CA SER A 527 -18.59 10.89 22.67
C SER A 527 -17.48 11.21 23.66
N VAL A 528 -16.25 10.71 23.46
CA VAL A 528 -15.15 11.02 24.37
C VAL A 528 -14.53 12.35 23.96
N ARG A 529 -14.46 13.33 24.87
CA ARG A 529 -13.65 14.55 24.71
C ARG A 529 -12.40 14.44 25.57
N MET A 530 -11.22 14.56 24.98
CA MET A 530 -9.98 14.86 25.69
C MET A 530 -9.87 16.38 25.93
N TRP A 531 -8.94 16.77 26.80
CA TRP A 531 -8.62 18.18 27.14
C TRP A 531 -8.31 19.06 25.91
N GLU A 532 -7.95 18.44 24.77
CA GLU A 532 -7.64 19.12 23.51
C GLU A 532 -8.60 18.77 22.34
N GLY A 533 -9.77 18.17 22.60
CA GLY A 533 -10.79 17.92 21.55
C GLY A 533 -11.51 16.59 21.67
N THR A 534 -12.53 16.36 20.83
CA THR A 534 -13.25 15.08 20.74
C THR A 534 -12.30 13.99 20.20
N ILE A 535 -12.23 12.84 20.85
CA ILE A 535 -11.55 11.65 20.33
C ILE A 535 -12.24 11.26 19.04
N GLY A 536 -11.45 11.09 17.98
CA GLY A 536 -11.95 10.52 16.74
C GLY A 536 -12.42 9.08 16.94
N PHE A 537 -12.91 8.48 15.87
CA PHE A 537 -13.07 7.04 15.75
C PHE A 537 -12.30 6.59 14.53
N PRO A 538 -11.79 5.35 14.50
CA PRO A 538 -11.15 4.81 13.30
C PRO A 538 -12.07 4.95 12.08
N LEU A 539 -11.65 5.76 11.13
CA LEU A 539 -12.35 6.08 9.89
C LEU A 539 -11.40 5.79 8.73
N ASN A 540 -11.90 5.16 7.66
CA ASN A 540 -11.15 4.94 6.41
C ASN A 540 -9.77 4.31 6.60
N SER A 541 -9.64 3.38 7.55
CA SER A 541 -8.37 2.72 7.85
C SER A 541 -8.24 1.39 7.11
N GLU A 542 -7.02 1.07 6.68
CA GLU A 542 -6.66 -0.12 5.91
C GLU A 542 -5.73 -1.02 6.71
N ILE A 543 -6.01 -2.33 6.66
CA ILE A 543 -5.14 -3.38 7.18
C ILE A 543 -5.00 -4.40 6.05
N SER A 544 -3.81 -4.45 5.43
CA SER A 544 -3.61 -5.26 4.24
C SER A 544 -2.30 -6.02 4.17
N ASN A 545 -2.35 -7.22 3.58
CA ASN A 545 -1.17 -8.07 3.37
C ASN A 545 -0.40 -8.38 4.68
N CYS A 546 -1.09 -8.49 5.82
CA CYS A 546 -0.47 -8.80 7.10
C CYS A 546 -0.60 -10.27 7.47
N ASP A 547 0.41 -10.80 8.14
CA ASP A 547 0.41 -12.14 8.75
C ASP A 547 0.15 -12.03 10.26
N VAL A 548 -0.99 -12.54 10.74
CA VAL A 548 -1.42 -12.41 12.13
C VAL A 548 -1.54 -13.80 12.78
N LEU A 549 -0.72 -14.04 13.79
CA LEU A 549 -0.63 -15.31 14.52
C LEU A 549 -1.06 -15.14 15.98
N GLY A 550 -2.12 -15.84 16.37
CA GLY A 550 -2.58 -15.94 17.76
C GLY A 550 -2.06 -17.19 18.45
N LYS A 551 -1.41 -17.01 19.60
CA LYS A 551 -0.72 -18.06 20.38
C LYS A 551 -1.36 -18.37 21.73
N ALA A 552 -2.66 -18.12 21.88
CA ALA A 552 -3.39 -18.47 23.09
C ALA A 552 -4.85 -18.80 22.81
N ALA A 553 -5.41 -19.67 23.66
CA ALA A 553 -6.82 -20.04 23.60
C ALA A 553 -7.73 -18.90 24.08
N GLY A 554 -8.93 -18.80 23.51
CA GLY A 554 -9.93 -17.80 23.94
C GLY A 554 -9.63 -16.36 23.52
N LYS A 555 -8.69 -16.14 22.59
CA LYS A 555 -8.28 -14.81 22.13
C LYS A 555 -8.76 -14.52 20.72
N THR A 556 -8.85 -13.23 20.41
CA THR A 556 -9.24 -12.70 19.11
C THR A 556 -8.02 -12.11 18.42
N ASN A 557 -7.73 -12.49 17.17
CA ASN A 557 -6.61 -11.89 16.45
C ASN A 557 -6.87 -10.41 16.17
N PHE A 558 -8.02 -10.08 15.61
CA PHE A 558 -8.36 -8.69 15.30
C PHE A 558 -9.76 -8.34 15.84
N LYS A 559 -9.81 -7.35 16.74
CA LYS A 559 -11.05 -6.78 17.27
C LYS A 559 -11.29 -5.35 16.76
N VAL A 560 -12.53 -5.04 16.38
CA VAL A 560 -13.03 -3.72 16.01
C VAL A 560 -14.23 -3.41 16.89
N ALA A 561 -14.22 -2.26 17.58
CA ALA A 561 -15.30 -1.85 18.46
C ALA A 561 -15.74 -0.39 18.27
N GLY A 562 -17.00 -0.10 18.57
CA GLY A 562 -17.55 1.26 18.57
C GLY A 562 -17.81 1.82 17.17
N SER A 563 -17.70 3.14 16.99
CA SER A 563 -18.06 3.87 15.77
C SER A 563 -17.10 3.65 14.59
N CYS A 564 -16.28 2.60 14.60
CA CYS A 564 -15.31 2.35 13.54
C CYS A 564 -16.00 2.21 12.18
N THR A 565 -15.59 3.00 11.19
CA THR A 565 -16.31 3.06 9.91
C THR A 565 -15.41 3.16 8.69
N GLY A 566 -15.86 2.63 7.55
CA GLY A 566 -15.11 2.67 6.29
C GLY A 566 -13.81 1.85 6.33
N LEU A 567 -13.77 0.77 7.11
CA LEU A 567 -12.55 -0.04 7.24
C LEU A 567 -12.37 -0.98 6.05
N LEU A 568 -11.13 -1.13 5.59
CA LEU A 568 -10.72 -2.15 4.63
C LEU A 568 -9.77 -3.14 5.30
N ILE A 569 -10.18 -4.41 5.35
CA ILE A 569 -9.38 -5.52 5.87
C ILE A 569 -9.19 -6.48 4.70
N SER A 570 -8.02 -6.48 4.07
CA SER A 570 -7.82 -7.27 2.86
C SER A 570 -6.51 -8.01 2.72
N ASP A 571 -6.56 -9.16 2.05
CA ASP A 571 -5.35 -9.89 1.65
C ASP A 571 -4.48 -10.32 2.86
N ASN A 572 -5.07 -10.47 4.05
CA ASN A 572 -4.38 -10.86 5.28
C ASN A 572 -4.49 -12.37 5.54
N SER A 573 -3.54 -12.90 6.32
CA SER A 573 -3.55 -14.25 6.85
C SER A 573 -3.74 -14.21 8.37
N PHE A 574 -4.85 -14.78 8.87
CA PHE A 574 -5.13 -14.94 10.30
C PHE A 574 -5.00 -16.41 10.67
N THR A 575 -4.07 -16.74 11.56
CA THR A 575 -3.84 -18.10 12.02
C THR A 575 -3.86 -18.18 13.55
N ASN A 576 -4.36 -19.28 14.11
CA ASN A 576 -4.25 -19.57 15.53
C ASN A 576 -3.64 -20.95 15.78
N GLU A 577 -2.78 -21.04 16.79
CA GLU A 577 -2.18 -22.31 17.23
C GLU A 577 -3.02 -23.04 18.30
N PHE A 578 -4.04 -22.38 18.86
CA PHE A 578 -4.80 -22.87 20.01
C PHE A 578 -6.32 -22.76 19.81
N ASN A 579 -7.01 -23.59 20.60
CA ASN A 579 -8.46 -23.78 20.55
C ASN A 579 -9.24 -22.55 21.03
N ASN A 580 -10.56 -22.50 20.77
CA ASN A 580 -11.45 -21.42 21.21
C ASN A 580 -11.04 -20.03 20.70
N SER A 581 -10.44 -19.94 19.51
CA SER A 581 -9.93 -18.71 18.93
C SER A 581 -10.92 -18.04 17.97
N VAL A 582 -10.80 -16.71 17.87
CA VAL A 582 -11.56 -15.88 16.91
C VAL A 582 -10.60 -15.17 15.96
N GLY A 583 -10.87 -15.25 14.65
CA GLY A 583 -10.08 -14.54 13.64
C GLY A 583 -10.33 -13.04 13.70
N LEU A 584 -11.54 -12.63 13.36
CA LEU A 584 -11.96 -11.22 13.34
C LEU A 584 -13.26 -11.03 14.12
N GLN A 585 -13.30 -10.02 14.98
CA GLN A 585 -14.48 -9.64 15.75
C GLN A 585 -14.86 -8.18 15.50
N LEU A 586 -16.09 -7.95 15.04
CA LEU A 586 -16.76 -6.65 15.03
C LEU A 586 -17.78 -6.63 16.17
N VAL A 587 -17.70 -5.65 17.06
CA VAL A 587 -18.57 -5.59 18.23
C VAL A 587 -19.05 -4.18 18.53
N TYR A 588 -20.29 -4.05 18.99
CA TYR A 588 -20.77 -2.78 19.52
C TYR A 588 -20.01 -2.36 20.79
N LEU A 589 -20.04 -1.06 21.09
CA LEU A 589 -19.50 -0.46 22.29
C LEU A 589 -20.60 0.33 22.99
N TYR A 590 -20.76 0.12 24.30
CA TYR A 590 -21.70 0.90 25.12
C TYR A 590 -20.92 1.90 25.97
N GLU A 591 -21.07 3.18 25.66
CA GLU A 591 -20.36 4.27 26.34
C GLU A 591 -21.29 5.47 26.48
N LEU A 592 -21.21 6.16 27.63
CA LEU A 592 -21.98 7.38 27.91
C LEU A 592 -23.48 7.25 27.58
N ASN A 593 -24.07 6.11 27.99
CA ASN A 593 -25.47 5.74 27.77
C ASN A 593 -25.92 5.60 26.30
N ASN A 594 -24.97 5.39 25.38
CA ASN A 594 -25.25 5.21 23.96
C ASN A 594 -24.54 3.96 23.42
N TYR A 595 -25.10 3.39 22.35
CA TYR A 595 -24.55 2.21 21.67
C TYR A 595 -23.95 2.60 20.32
N TYR A 596 -22.68 2.23 20.11
CA TYR A 596 -21.92 2.51 18.90
C TYR A 596 -21.51 1.20 18.23
N SER A 597 -21.77 1.07 16.94
CA SER A 597 -21.49 -0.16 16.18
C SER A 597 -20.69 0.15 14.92
N PRO A 598 -19.79 -0.76 14.51
CA PRO A 598 -19.08 -0.63 13.26
C PRO A 598 -20.02 -0.51 12.05
N LEU A 599 -19.62 0.32 11.09
CA LEU A 599 -20.38 0.62 9.88
C LEU A 599 -19.48 0.52 8.64
N ASN A 600 -20.00 0.04 7.51
CA ASN A 600 -19.29 0.10 6.23
C ASN A 600 -17.90 -0.59 6.27
N VAL A 601 -17.82 -1.78 6.87
CA VAL A 601 -16.59 -2.56 6.99
C VAL A 601 -16.49 -3.55 5.83
N THR A 602 -15.37 -3.50 5.09
CA THR A 602 -15.08 -4.43 3.99
C THR A 602 -13.99 -5.41 4.40
N ILE A 603 -14.29 -6.70 4.33
CA ILE A 603 -13.40 -7.81 4.66
C ILE A 603 -13.24 -8.64 3.38
N ARG A 604 -12.11 -8.56 2.69
CA ARG A 604 -11.94 -9.26 1.41
C ARG A 604 -10.63 -10.00 1.21
N ASN A 605 -10.65 -11.11 0.48
CA ASN A 605 -9.45 -11.87 0.10
C ASN A 605 -8.58 -12.34 1.29
N ASN A 606 -9.14 -12.42 2.51
CA ASN A 606 -8.36 -12.87 3.66
C ASN A 606 -8.41 -14.40 3.78
N ILE A 607 -7.37 -14.96 4.37
CA ILE A 607 -7.29 -16.37 4.76
C ILE A 607 -7.40 -16.45 6.28
N PHE A 608 -8.39 -17.19 6.76
CA PHE A 608 -8.60 -17.49 8.17
C PHE A 608 -8.35 -18.98 8.39
N ASN A 609 -7.34 -19.32 9.18
CA ASN A 609 -7.08 -20.67 9.67
C ASN A 609 -7.18 -20.66 11.20
N ILE A 610 -8.40 -20.78 11.70
CA ILE A 610 -8.78 -20.51 13.09
C ILE A 610 -9.39 -21.78 13.68
N ASP A 611 -9.38 -21.93 15.00
CA ASP A 611 -10.02 -23.11 15.60
C ASP A 611 -11.55 -23.01 15.63
N SER A 612 -12.10 -21.89 16.14
CA SER A 612 -13.52 -21.83 16.54
C SER A 612 -14.38 -20.85 15.73
N ILE A 613 -14.01 -19.57 15.60
CA ILE A 613 -14.82 -18.59 14.86
C ILE A 613 -13.97 -17.81 13.86
N GLY A 614 -14.33 -17.86 12.58
CA GLY A 614 -13.65 -17.08 11.54
C GLY A 614 -13.94 -15.58 11.69
N ILE A 615 -15.18 -15.20 11.43
CA ILE A 615 -15.67 -13.81 11.54
C ILE A 615 -16.85 -13.74 12.51
N LEU A 616 -16.76 -12.86 13.50
CA LEU A 616 -17.77 -12.63 14.52
C LEU A 616 -18.29 -11.19 14.42
N ALA A 617 -19.54 -10.97 14.05
CA ALA A 617 -20.18 -9.66 14.04
C ALA A 617 -21.31 -9.60 15.07
N THR A 618 -21.21 -8.68 16.03
CA THR A 618 -22.18 -8.58 17.15
C THR A 618 -22.57 -7.13 17.38
N GLY A 619 -23.78 -6.76 16.99
CA GLY A 619 -24.45 -5.52 17.33
C GLY A 619 -25.45 -5.68 18.46
N VAL A 620 -26.36 -4.72 18.58
CA VAL A 620 -27.54 -4.75 19.45
C VAL A 620 -28.75 -4.15 18.74
N SER A 621 -29.95 -4.35 19.27
CA SER A 621 -31.18 -3.82 18.68
C SER A 621 -31.18 -2.29 18.50
N SER A 622 -30.54 -1.56 19.40
CA SER A 622 -30.38 -0.09 19.33
C SER A 622 -29.26 0.38 18.38
N SER A 623 -28.37 -0.52 17.97
CA SER A 623 -27.19 -0.20 17.15
C SER A 623 -26.68 -1.48 16.49
N MET A 624 -27.28 -1.84 15.36
CA MET A 624 -26.89 -3.01 14.57
C MET A 624 -25.58 -2.75 13.83
N ILE A 625 -24.84 -3.82 13.53
CA ILE A 625 -23.75 -3.74 12.55
C ILE A 625 -24.37 -3.54 11.17
N ASN A 626 -23.80 -2.67 10.35
CA ASN A 626 -24.43 -2.27 9.09
C ASN A 626 -23.45 -2.18 7.93
N SER A 627 -23.92 -2.54 6.73
CA SER A 627 -23.17 -2.42 5.46
C SER A 627 -21.84 -3.20 5.46
N LEU A 628 -21.84 -4.41 6.02
CA LEU A 628 -20.71 -5.33 5.95
C LEU A 628 -20.53 -5.83 4.53
N ARG A 629 -19.28 -5.87 4.04
CA ARG A 629 -18.93 -6.49 2.76
C ARG A 629 -17.87 -7.56 2.97
N ILE A 630 -18.30 -8.81 3.07
CA ILE A 630 -17.43 -9.96 3.30
C ILE A 630 -17.28 -10.72 1.98
N LYS A 631 -16.13 -10.54 1.31
CA LYS A 631 -15.94 -11.01 -0.07
C LYS A 631 -14.70 -11.89 -0.27
N ASN A 632 -14.82 -13.00 -0.98
CA ASN A 632 -13.66 -13.79 -1.43
C ASN A 632 -12.71 -14.25 -0.29
N ASN A 633 -13.23 -14.40 0.92
CA ASN A 633 -12.43 -14.89 2.05
C ASN A 633 -12.44 -16.41 2.07
N ARG A 634 -11.32 -16.98 2.51
CA ARG A 634 -11.18 -18.41 2.76
C ARG A 634 -11.13 -18.64 4.26
N ILE A 635 -12.12 -19.35 4.81
CA ILE A 635 -12.25 -19.62 6.24
C ILE A 635 -12.16 -21.11 6.49
N ILE A 636 -11.18 -21.53 7.27
CA ILE A 636 -10.94 -22.91 7.67
C ILE A 636 -11.03 -22.99 9.19
N LEU A 637 -11.84 -23.93 9.67
CA LEU A 637 -12.05 -24.16 11.09
C LEU A 637 -11.44 -25.48 11.55
N GLY A 638 -10.68 -25.43 12.64
CA GLY A 638 -10.04 -26.60 13.26
C GLY A 638 -10.99 -27.47 14.07
N SER A 639 -12.03 -26.89 14.66
CA SER A 639 -13.02 -27.59 15.50
C SER A 639 -14.40 -27.65 14.84
N SER A 640 -15.25 -28.59 15.23
CA SER A 640 -16.59 -28.82 14.65
C SER A 640 -17.74 -28.82 15.67
N GLY A 641 -17.51 -28.27 16.87
CA GLY A 641 -18.51 -28.17 17.94
C GLY A 641 -19.66 -27.20 17.64
N SER A 642 -20.74 -27.25 18.42
CA SER A 642 -21.94 -26.39 18.22
C SER A 642 -21.70 -24.89 18.41
N THR A 643 -20.55 -24.51 18.97
CA THR A 643 -20.10 -23.12 19.18
C THR A 643 -19.04 -22.67 18.16
N THR A 644 -18.83 -23.44 17.09
CA THR A 644 -17.83 -23.14 16.06
C THR A 644 -18.49 -22.72 14.76
N TYR A 645 -18.09 -21.56 14.23
CA TYR A 645 -18.81 -20.84 13.19
C TYR A 645 -17.84 -20.27 12.16
N GLY A 646 -18.08 -20.51 10.87
CA GLY A 646 -17.29 -19.83 9.83
C GLY A 646 -17.52 -18.32 9.93
N MET A 647 -18.79 -17.95 9.98
CA MET A 647 -19.25 -16.61 10.31
C MET A 647 -20.38 -16.66 11.34
N PHE A 648 -20.35 -15.75 12.31
CA PHE A 648 -21.44 -15.53 13.25
C PHE A 648 -21.93 -14.09 13.19
N PHE A 649 -23.24 -13.91 13.02
CA PHE A 649 -23.89 -12.62 13.04
C PHE A 649 -24.91 -12.55 14.18
N ASN A 650 -24.89 -11.46 14.94
CA ASN A 650 -25.93 -11.13 15.90
C ASN A 650 -26.26 -9.66 15.77
N TYR A 651 -27.50 -9.32 15.41
CA TYR A 651 -27.97 -7.95 15.14
C TYR A 651 -27.16 -7.25 14.03
N SER A 652 -27.46 -7.59 12.77
CA SER A 652 -26.80 -7.04 11.58
C SER A 652 -27.81 -6.72 10.48
N GLY A 653 -27.62 -5.59 9.81
CA GLY A 653 -28.49 -5.08 8.75
C GLY A 653 -29.79 -4.47 9.27
N SER A 654 -29.80 -3.16 9.54
CA SER A 654 -30.96 -2.49 10.16
C SER A 654 -32.04 -2.05 9.18
N SER A 655 -31.71 -1.87 7.90
CA SER A 655 -32.66 -1.49 6.86
C SER A 655 -32.19 -1.89 5.46
N SER A 656 -33.08 -1.80 4.47
CA SER A 656 -32.76 -2.01 3.05
C SER A 656 -31.74 -1.01 2.47
N SER A 657 -31.44 0.09 3.17
CA SER A 657 -30.35 1.01 2.80
C SER A 657 -28.98 0.55 3.32
N TYR A 658 -28.95 -0.37 4.30
CA TYR A 658 -27.74 -0.88 4.96
C TYR A 658 -27.56 -2.37 4.68
N ILE A 659 -27.40 -2.71 3.41
CA ILE A 659 -27.31 -4.10 2.94
C ILE A 659 -25.95 -4.70 3.31
N ASP A 660 -25.97 -5.78 4.08
CA ASP A 660 -24.82 -6.65 4.27
C ASP A 660 -24.64 -7.56 3.04
N THR A 661 -23.43 -7.68 2.54
CA THR A 661 -23.08 -8.48 1.37
C THR A 661 -22.04 -9.53 1.74
N ILE A 662 -22.39 -10.80 1.63
CA ILE A 662 -21.52 -11.94 1.88
C ILE A 662 -21.39 -12.73 0.58
N SER A 663 -20.26 -12.59 -0.12
CA SER A 663 -20.11 -13.26 -1.42
C SER A 663 -18.73 -13.80 -1.77
N GLY A 664 -18.70 -14.83 -2.59
CA GLY A 664 -17.44 -15.41 -3.07
C GLY A 664 -16.61 -16.14 -2.01
N ASN A 665 -17.13 -16.35 -0.80
CA ASN A 665 -16.35 -16.90 0.30
C ASN A 665 -16.34 -18.43 0.25
N THR A 666 -15.25 -19.04 0.70
CA THR A 666 -15.12 -20.49 0.90
C THR A 666 -14.98 -20.78 2.39
N ILE A 667 -15.95 -21.50 2.96
CA ILE A 667 -16.02 -21.80 4.40
C ILE A 667 -15.94 -23.31 4.59
N ILE A 668 -14.92 -23.77 5.31
CA ILE A 668 -14.53 -25.18 5.42
C ILE A 668 -14.50 -25.61 6.89
N GLY A 669 -15.19 -26.70 7.22
CA GLY A 669 -15.20 -27.24 8.59
C GLY A 669 -16.08 -26.43 9.55
N GLY A 670 -16.05 -26.72 10.85
CA GLY A 670 -16.90 -26.02 11.82
C GLY A 670 -18.26 -26.67 12.05
N GLY A 671 -18.92 -26.28 13.14
CA GLY A 671 -20.28 -26.69 13.48
C GLY A 671 -21.32 -26.06 12.56
N TYR A 672 -21.13 -24.78 12.21
CA TYR A 672 -21.93 -24.08 11.21
C TYR A 672 -21.02 -23.31 10.27
N GLY A 673 -21.34 -23.31 8.97
CA GLY A 673 -20.68 -22.39 8.05
C GLY A 673 -21.08 -20.95 8.35
N ILE A 674 -22.38 -20.66 8.44
CA ILE A 674 -22.90 -19.36 8.92
C ILE A 674 -23.97 -19.57 9.99
N LYS A 675 -23.82 -18.90 11.13
CA LYS A 675 -24.86 -18.81 12.16
C LYS A 675 -25.28 -17.35 12.31
N ALA A 676 -26.57 -17.08 12.25
CA ALA A 676 -27.06 -15.71 12.32
C ALA A 676 -28.31 -15.57 13.19
N SER A 677 -28.30 -14.57 14.07
CA SER A 677 -29.41 -14.12 14.88
C SER A 677 -29.71 -12.66 14.54
N TYR A 678 -30.95 -12.33 14.20
CA TYR A 678 -31.32 -10.95 13.80
C TYR A 678 -30.49 -10.40 12.64
N LEU A 679 -30.21 -11.22 11.63
CA LEU A 679 -29.65 -10.78 10.35
C LEU A 679 -30.79 -10.34 9.44
N LYS A 680 -30.74 -9.11 8.92
CA LYS A 680 -31.77 -8.60 8.02
C LYS A 680 -31.19 -7.95 6.79
N TYR A 681 -31.96 -7.97 5.69
CA TYR A 681 -31.60 -7.31 4.42
C TYR A 681 -30.25 -7.77 3.81
N ALA A 682 -29.73 -8.93 4.22
CA ALA A 682 -28.43 -9.41 3.75
C ALA A 682 -28.55 -10.07 2.36
N LYS A 683 -27.52 -9.89 1.54
CA LYS A 683 -27.30 -10.62 0.28
C LYS A 683 -26.16 -11.61 0.47
N VAL A 684 -26.47 -12.90 0.48
CA VAL A 684 -25.53 -14.01 0.64
C VAL A 684 -25.49 -14.81 -0.66
N TYR A 685 -24.41 -14.68 -1.44
CA TYR A 685 -24.36 -15.31 -2.76
C TYR A 685 -22.99 -15.75 -3.24
N ASN A 686 -22.95 -16.71 -4.15
CA ASN A 686 -21.71 -17.26 -4.71
C ASN A 686 -20.74 -17.77 -3.62
N ASN A 687 -21.22 -18.35 -2.52
CA ASN A 687 -20.35 -18.89 -1.48
C ASN A 687 -20.27 -20.41 -1.56
N TYR A 688 -19.14 -20.96 -1.11
CA TYR A 688 -18.93 -22.38 -0.86
C TYR A 688 -18.97 -22.68 0.63
N LEU A 689 -19.83 -23.61 1.03
CA LEU A 689 -19.96 -24.09 2.40
C LEU A 689 -19.79 -25.61 2.39
N VAL A 690 -18.62 -26.07 2.82
CA VAL A 690 -18.19 -27.45 2.64
C VAL A 690 -17.66 -28.06 3.93
N ASN A 691 -18.09 -29.28 4.22
CA ASN A 691 -17.70 -30.03 5.43
C ASN A 691 -18.00 -29.31 6.75
N ASN A 692 -18.89 -28.32 6.75
CA ASN A 692 -19.46 -27.78 7.99
C ASN A 692 -20.45 -28.82 8.53
N THR A 693 -20.57 -29.03 9.85
CA THR A 693 -21.58 -29.95 10.39
C THR A 693 -22.98 -29.56 9.88
N ASN A 694 -23.31 -28.27 9.90
CA ASN A 694 -24.48 -27.67 9.27
C ASN A 694 -24.05 -26.49 8.37
N GLY A 695 -24.79 -26.20 7.31
CA GLY A 695 -24.50 -25.09 6.41
C GLY A 695 -24.79 -23.72 7.07
N ILE A 696 -26.04 -23.29 6.99
CA ILE A 696 -26.52 -22.01 7.53
C ILE A 696 -27.62 -22.24 8.56
N SER A 697 -27.58 -21.49 9.65
CA SER A 697 -28.68 -21.46 10.63
C SER A 697 -29.08 -20.03 10.98
N LEU A 698 -30.39 -19.77 10.86
CA LEU A 698 -31.01 -18.47 11.08
C LEU A 698 -31.99 -18.50 12.26
N THR A 699 -31.97 -17.44 13.06
CA THR A 699 -32.90 -17.17 14.16
C THR A 699 -33.35 -15.71 14.09
N SER A 700 -34.65 -15.43 14.16
CA SER A 700 -35.23 -14.06 14.11
C SER A 700 -34.66 -13.17 13.00
N SER A 701 -34.37 -13.78 11.85
CA SER A 701 -33.76 -13.15 10.67
C SER A 701 -34.83 -12.96 9.59
N GLN A 702 -34.76 -11.90 8.80
CA GLN A 702 -35.81 -11.55 7.84
C GLN A 702 -35.28 -10.78 6.62
N ASP A 703 -36.02 -10.74 5.54
CA ASP A 703 -35.73 -9.91 4.36
C ASP A 703 -34.37 -10.23 3.69
N ASN A 704 -33.86 -11.46 3.84
CA ASN A 704 -32.54 -11.86 3.35
C ASN A 704 -32.63 -12.56 1.98
N LEU A 705 -31.60 -12.41 1.16
CA LEU A 705 -31.43 -13.11 -0.11
C LEU A 705 -30.27 -14.10 -0.01
N PHE A 706 -30.55 -15.39 -0.20
CA PHE A 706 -29.53 -16.43 -0.39
C PHE A 706 -29.62 -16.93 -1.83
N ALA A 707 -28.62 -16.60 -2.65
CA ALA A 707 -28.63 -16.97 -4.05
C ALA A 707 -27.33 -17.58 -4.55
N TYR A 708 -27.38 -18.56 -5.45
CA TYR A 708 -26.17 -19.10 -6.08
C TYR A 708 -25.11 -19.61 -5.10
N ASN A 709 -25.48 -20.16 -3.95
CA ASN A 709 -24.51 -20.74 -3.02
C ASN A 709 -24.42 -22.25 -3.25
N ASN A 710 -23.22 -22.81 -3.11
CA ASN A 710 -23.00 -24.25 -3.19
C ASN A 710 -22.71 -24.79 -1.79
N PHE A 711 -23.45 -25.82 -1.41
CA PHE A 711 -23.33 -26.46 -0.12
C PHE A 711 -23.01 -27.94 -0.30
N LYS A 712 -22.13 -28.46 0.56
CA LYS A 712 -21.92 -29.89 0.74
C LYS A 712 -21.55 -30.20 2.19
N ASN A 713 -22.55 -30.59 2.99
CA ASN A 713 -22.40 -30.75 4.44
C ASN A 713 -23.00 -32.06 4.95
N PRO A 714 -22.54 -32.60 6.10
CA PRO A 714 -23.08 -33.85 6.65
C PRO A 714 -24.51 -33.74 7.16
N GLN A 715 -24.93 -32.57 7.67
CA GLN A 715 -26.31 -32.34 8.12
C GLN A 715 -27.00 -31.28 7.24
N SER A 716 -27.94 -30.55 7.82
CA SER A 716 -28.79 -29.62 7.10
C SER A 716 -28.00 -28.43 6.58
N ASN A 717 -28.24 -28.06 5.32
CA ASN A 717 -27.57 -26.94 4.68
C ASN A 717 -28.23 -25.61 4.98
N PHE A 718 -29.53 -25.61 5.27
CA PHE A 718 -30.27 -24.41 5.66
C PHE A 718 -31.24 -24.70 6.79
N ILE A 719 -31.13 -23.96 7.89
CA ILE A 719 -31.89 -24.17 9.12
C ILE A 719 -32.62 -22.89 9.53
N GLY A 720 -33.94 -22.97 9.70
CA GLY A 720 -34.77 -21.96 10.34
C GLY A 720 -35.32 -22.49 11.68
N THR A 721 -35.04 -21.80 12.78
CA THR A 721 -35.38 -22.27 14.15
C THR A 721 -36.79 -21.90 14.62
N THR A 722 -37.28 -22.53 15.69
CA THR A 722 -38.63 -22.36 16.27
C THR A 722 -38.95 -20.96 16.80
N SER A 723 -37.94 -20.13 17.04
CA SER A 723 -38.13 -18.78 17.60
C SER A 723 -38.61 -17.76 16.59
N ASP A 724 -38.39 -18.00 15.29
CA ASP A 724 -38.88 -17.22 14.15
C ASP A 724 -38.33 -17.85 12.87
N VAL A 725 -39.17 -17.88 11.85
CA VAL A 725 -38.86 -18.36 10.50
C VAL A 725 -38.13 -17.25 9.76
N PRO A 726 -37.26 -17.55 8.78
CA PRO A 726 -36.73 -16.55 7.85
C PRO A 726 -37.84 -15.84 7.07
N THR A 727 -38.50 -14.87 7.69
CA THR A 727 -39.65 -14.15 7.14
C THR A 727 -39.15 -13.33 5.95
N ASN A 728 -39.89 -13.36 4.84
CA ASN A 728 -39.53 -12.65 3.62
C ASN A 728 -38.09 -12.97 3.12
N THR A 729 -37.58 -14.17 3.40
CA THR A 729 -36.28 -14.63 2.91
C THR A 729 -36.44 -15.32 1.57
N THR A 730 -35.53 -15.06 0.64
CA THR A 730 -35.46 -15.70 -0.68
C THR A 730 -34.36 -16.75 -0.72
N LEU A 731 -34.69 -17.96 -1.15
CA LEU A 731 -33.72 -19.00 -1.52
C LEU A 731 -33.83 -19.24 -3.02
N SER A 732 -32.81 -18.86 -3.79
CA SER A 732 -32.85 -19.04 -5.25
C SER A 732 -31.53 -19.50 -5.84
N ASN A 733 -31.56 -20.42 -6.81
CA ASN A 733 -30.35 -20.86 -7.50
C ASN A 733 -29.28 -21.47 -6.59
N ASN A 734 -29.62 -22.02 -5.42
CA ASN A 734 -28.62 -22.66 -4.54
C ASN A 734 -28.51 -24.15 -4.84
N ILE A 735 -27.33 -24.74 -4.62
CA ILE A 735 -27.13 -26.19 -4.66
C ILE A 735 -26.95 -26.72 -3.23
N PHE A 736 -27.92 -27.50 -2.76
CA PHE A 736 -27.91 -28.12 -1.45
C PHE A 736 -27.56 -29.61 -1.55
N VAL A 737 -26.41 -29.99 -0.98
CA VAL A 737 -26.00 -31.39 -0.85
C VAL A 737 -25.84 -31.78 0.61
N SER A 738 -26.73 -32.62 1.12
CA SER A 738 -26.64 -33.18 2.48
C SER A 738 -26.22 -34.64 2.41
N THR A 739 -25.12 -35.01 3.09
CA THR A 739 -24.55 -36.36 2.97
C THR A 739 -24.95 -37.32 4.10
N GLY A 740 -25.64 -36.86 5.15
CA GLY A 740 -26.07 -37.71 6.27
C GLY A 740 -27.35 -38.49 5.97
N ASN A 741 -27.40 -39.77 6.34
CA ASN A 741 -28.52 -40.68 6.03
C ASN A 741 -29.84 -40.39 6.76
N THR A 742 -29.84 -39.54 7.78
CA THR A 742 -31.03 -39.06 8.47
C THR A 742 -31.22 -37.54 8.35
N SER A 743 -30.42 -36.89 7.49
CA SER A 743 -30.41 -35.43 7.33
C SER A 743 -31.41 -34.98 6.27
N TYR A 744 -31.69 -33.68 6.27
CA TYR A 744 -32.51 -33.01 5.27
C TYR A 744 -31.79 -31.75 4.82
N ASN A 745 -31.84 -31.44 3.52
CA ASN A 745 -31.19 -30.23 3.00
C ASN A 745 -31.71 -28.96 3.69
N LEU A 746 -33.03 -28.87 3.85
CA LEU A 746 -33.71 -27.80 4.58
C LEU A 746 -34.29 -28.33 5.91
N SER A 747 -34.14 -27.56 6.98
CA SER A 747 -34.78 -27.84 8.27
C SER A 747 -35.44 -26.58 8.81
N LEU A 748 -36.76 -26.53 8.72
CA LEU A 748 -37.56 -25.33 8.99
C LEU A 748 -38.56 -25.65 10.09
N ALA A 749 -38.50 -24.91 11.19
CA ALA A 749 -39.45 -25.08 12.28
C ALA A 749 -40.88 -24.67 11.89
N ALA A 750 -41.03 -23.58 11.11
CA ALA A 750 -42.32 -23.11 10.58
C ALA A 750 -42.14 -22.17 9.36
N GLY A 751 -43.24 -21.55 8.90
CA GLY A 751 -43.35 -20.31 8.07
C GLY A 751 -43.01 -20.36 6.58
N ILE A 752 -43.09 -19.19 5.94
CA ILE A 752 -43.13 -19.02 4.48
C ILE A 752 -41.93 -18.20 3.98
N PHE A 753 -41.41 -18.57 2.82
CA PHE A 753 -40.38 -17.79 2.13
C PHE A 753 -40.99 -16.64 1.33
N ALA A 754 -40.16 -15.64 0.99
CA ALA A 754 -40.51 -14.70 -0.08
C ALA A 754 -40.51 -15.38 -1.45
N SER A 755 -39.60 -16.35 -1.64
CA SER A 755 -39.50 -17.24 -2.80
C SER A 755 -38.49 -18.35 -2.47
N CYS A 756 -38.76 -19.57 -2.91
CA CYS A 756 -37.87 -20.72 -2.70
C CYS A 756 -37.77 -21.53 -4.00
N ASP A 757 -37.15 -20.99 -5.05
CA ASP A 757 -37.26 -21.55 -6.40
C ASP A 757 -35.92 -21.65 -7.13
N TYR A 758 -35.83 -22.50 -8.15
CA TYR A 758 -34.63 -22.78 -8.93
C TYR A 758 -33.46 -23.31 -8.09
N ASN A 759 -33.71 -24.02 -6.99
CA ASN A 759 -32.66 -24.66 -6.19
C ASN A 759 -32.41 -26.09 -6.69
N CYS A 760 -31.24 -26.63 -6.38
CA CYS A 760 -30.92 -28.05 -6.60
C CYS A 760 -30.78 -28.77 -5.26
N TYR A 761 -31.52 -29.86 -5.08
CA TYR A 761 -31.45 -30.69 -3.89
C TYR A 761 -30.85 -32.05 -4.21
N TYR A 762 -29.81 -32.44 -3.48
CA TYR A 762 -29.19 -33.75 -3.62
C TYR A 762 -28.90 -34.39 -2.26
N GLY A 763 -29.15 -35.70 -2.18
CA GLY A 763 -28.97 -36.50 -0.98
C GLY A 763 -28.35 -37.86 -1.31
N PRO A 764 -27.02 -37.95 -1.50
CA PRO A 764 -26.35 -39.18 -1.97
C PRO A 764 -26.55 -40.40 -1.06
N ASN A 765 -26.93 -40.18 0.21
CA ASN A 765 -27.20 -41.24 1.20
C ASN A 765 -28.67 -41.23 1.68
N ASN A 766 -29.62 -40.92 0.80
CA ASN A 766 -31.05 -40.78 1.12
C ASN A 766 -31.39 -39.63 2.08
N ALA A 767 -30.58 -38.56 2.08
CA ALA A 767 -30.96 -37.33 2.76
C ALA A 767 -32.23 -36.75 2.11
N GLY A 768 -33.19 -36.30 2.92
CA GLY A 768 -34.44 -35.73 2.42
C GLY A 768 -34.28 -34.30 1.91
N VAL A 769 -35.33 -33.78 1.26
CA VAL A 769 -35.34 -32.38 0.77
C VAL A 769 -35.56 -31.42 1.93
N ALA A 770 -36.64 -31.58 2.69
CA ALA A 770 -36.98 -30.65 3.76
C ALA A 770 -37.66 -31.31 4.97
N VAL A 771 -37.46 -30.72 6.14
CA VAL A 771 -38.40 -30.82 7.27
C VAL A 771 -39.05 -29.46 7.43
N HIS A 772 -40.38 -29.42 7.53
CA HIS A 772 -41.14 -28.19 7.67
C HIS A 772 -42.35 -28.40 8.60
N ASN A 773 -42.55 -27.53 9.60
CA ASN A 773 -43.61 -27.67 10.61
C ASN A 773 -43.61 -29.05 11.31
N GLY A 774 -42.43 -29.63 11.51
CA GLY A 774 -42.26 -30.98 12.08
C GLY A 774 -42.61 -32.13 11.13
N LEU A 775 -43.13 -31.84 9.93
CA LEU A 775 -43.40 -32.81 8.87
C LEU A 775 -42.16 -33.02 8.00
N LYS A 776 -42.01 -34.25 7.47
CA LYS A 776 -40.83 -34.67 6.68
C LYS A 776 -41.21 -34.78 5.21
N TYR A 777 -40.39 -34.18 4.35
CA TYR A 777 -40.52 -34.18 2.89
C TYR A 777 -39.29 -34.84 2.27
N PRO A 778 -39.28 -36.18 2.15
CA PRO A 778 -38.11 -36.92 1.70
C PRO A 778 -37.80 -36.72 0.22
N THR A 779 -38.76 -36.28 -0.60
CA THR A 779 -38.58 -36.08 -2.05
C THR A 779 -38.96 -34.67 -2.47
N LEU A 780 -38.40 -34.22 -3.60
CA LEU A 780 -38.74 -32.91 -4.16
C LEU A 780 -40.22 -32.84 -4.56
N THR A 781 -40.80 -33.93 -5.06
CA THR A 781 -42.24 -34.00 -5.36
C THR A 781 -43.09 -33.75 -4.12
N SER A 782 -42.74 -34.35 -2.98
CA SER A 782 -43.46 -34.10 -1.73
C SER A 782 -43.30 -32.66 -1.23
N TRP A 783 -42.12 -32.06 -1.44
CA TRP A 783 -41.84 -30.68 -1.05
C TRP A 783 -42.61 -29.68 -1.92
N LYS A 784 -42.62 -29.86 -3.25
CA LYS A 784 -43.42 -29.06 -4.18
C LYS A 784 -44.93 -29.22 -3.98
N GLY A 785 -45.38 -30.24 -3.24
CA GLY A 785 -46.79 -30.52 -2.99
C GLY A 785 -47.43 -29.68 -1.88
N ILE A 786 -46.68 -28.78 -1.25
CA ILE A 786 -47.18 -27.88 -0.19
C ILE A 786 -46.89 -26.41 -0.52
N ASP A 787 -47.62 -25.50 0.10
CA ASP A 787 -47.35 -24.07 0.02
C ASP A 787 -46.24 -23.68 1.00
N HIS A 788 -45.13 -23.18 0.49
CA HIS A 788 -44.05 -22.58 1.28
C HIS A 788 -43.78 -21.11 0.90
N TYR A 789 -44.74 -20.50 0.21
CA TYR A 789 -44.84 -19.11 -0.24
C TYR A 789 -46.32 -18.66 -0.22
N THR A 790 -46.61 -17.37 -0.05
CA THR A 790 -47.99 -16.84 0.04
C THR A 790 -48.58 -16.27 -1.25
N GLY A 791 -47.83 -16.20 -2.35
CA GLY A 791 -48.37 -15.72 -3.62
C GLY A 791 -48.97 -16.83 -4.48
N THR A 792 -49.02 -16.62 -5.80
CA THR A 792 -49.57 -17.60 -6.75
C THR A 792 -48.58 -18.73 -7.03
N GLY A 793 -49.00 -19.98 -6.82
CA GLY A 793 -48.12 -21.15 -6.91
C GLY A 793 -47.69 -21.63 -5.52
N ASN A 794 -46.92 -22.71 -5.49
CA ASN A 794 -46.44 -23.33 -4.26
C ASN A 794 -45.09 -22.72 -3.83
N GLY A 795 -44.40 -22.00 -4.74
CA GLY A 795 -43.20 -21.20 -4.48
C GLY A 795 -41.87 -21.91 -4.71
N ASP A 796 -41.89 -23.14 -5.28
CA ASP A 796 -40.73 -23.94 -5.70
C ASP A 796 -41.03 -24.74 -6.99
N GLU A 797 -41.54 -24.08 -8.02
CA GLU A 797 -42.00 -24.74 -9.25
C GLU A 797 -40.84 -25.31 -10.08
N HIS A 798 -39.67 -24.68 -10.04
CA HIS A 798 -38.56 -24.91 -10.96
C HIS A 798 -37.31 -25.55 -10.31
N SER A 799 -37.29 -25.82 -9.00
CA SER A 799 -36.17 -26.59 -8.44
C SER A 799 -36.04 -27.98 -9.05
N ILE A 800 -34.83 -28.51 -8.98
CA ILE A 800 -34.46 -29.84 -9.46
C ILE A 800 -33.92 -30.70 -8.33
N SER A 801 -34.00 -32.02 -8.50
CA SER A 801 -33.43 -33.00 -7.57
C SER A 801 -32.43 -33.87 -8.33
N ALA A 802 -31.16 -33.49 -8.34
CA ALA A 802 -30.14 -34.15 -9.14
C ALA A 802 -28.75 -34.01 -8.52
N ASP A 803 -27.85 -34.94 -8.81
CA ASP A 803 -26.44 -34.82 -8.42
C ASP A 803 -25.80 -33.63 -9.15
N PRO A 804 -25.24 -32.63 -8.43
CA PRO A 804 -24.56 -31.51 -9.08
C PRO A 804 -23.24 -31.88 -9.76
N LEU A 805 -22.72 -33.11 -9.57
CA LEU A 805 -21.51 -33.62 -10.19
C LEU A 805 -20.25 -32.81 -9.85
N TYR A 806 -20.08 -32.47 -8.57
CA TYR A 806 -18.87 -31.80 -8.12
C TYR A 806 -17.61 -32.68 -8.38
N PRO A 807 -16.52 -32.13 -8.96
CA PRO A 807 -15.39 -32.89 -9.48
C PRO A 807 -14.39 -33.38 -8.42
N ASP A 808 -14.12 -32.56 -7.39
CA ASP A 808 -13.29 -32.95 -6.24
C ASP A 808 -13.91 -32.42 -4.95
N PRO A 809 -15.04 -33.01 -4.54
CA PRO A 809 -15.85 -32.44 -3.49
C PRO A 809 -15.36 -32.81 -2.09
N VAL A 810 -14.10 -33.21 -1.97
CA VAL A 810 -13.39 -33.48 -0.72
C VAL A 810 -12.45 -32.31 -0.40
N THR A 811 -11.93 -31.61 -1.41
CA THR A 811 -10.85 -30.65 -1.20
C THR A 811 -11.32 -29.26 -0.79
N ASP A 812 -12.48 -28.79 -1.27
CA ASP A 812 -13.09 -27.43 -1.11
C ASP A 812 -13.67 -26.89 -2.42
N ASP A 813 -13.45 -27.61 -3.51
CA ASP A 813 -13.90 -27.27 -4.83
C ASP A 813 -15.33 -27.78 -5.01
N LEU A 814 -16.27 -26.84 -5.02
CA LEU A 814 -17.68 -27.09 -5.33
C LEU A 814 -18.06 -26.53 -6.70
N ASP A 815 -17.11 -26.39 -7.63
CA ASP A 815 -17.43 -26.02 -9.01
C ASP A 815 -18.32 -27.10 -9.66
N ILE A 816 -19.39 -26.68 -10.33
CA ILE A 816 -20.10 -27.55 -11.27
C ILE A 816 -19.42 -27.54 -12.64
N ASP A 817 -19.55 -28.64 -13.39
CA ASP A 817 -19.09 -28.74 -14.78
C ASP A 817 -20.24 -28.49 -15.77
N LEU A 818 -19.94 -28.47 -17.08
CA LEU A 818 -20.95 -28.23 -18.13
C LEU A 818 -22.07 -29.28 -18.18
N PHE A 819 -21.81 -30.49 -17.69
CA PHE A 819 -22.74 -31.62 -17.75
C PHE A 819 -23.51 -31.80 -16.45
N SER A 820 -23.27 -30.92 -15.48
CA SER A 820 -24.10 -30.82 -14.29
C SER A 820 -25.54 -30.50 -14.72
N PRO A 821 -26.54 -31.20 -14.15
CA PRO A 821 -27.95 -30.82 -14.28
C PRO A 821 -28.25 -29.40 -13.77
N CYS A 822 -27.33 -28.81 -13.01
CA CYS A 822 -27.44 -27.44 -12.50
C CYS A 822 -27.05 -26.37 -13.55
N THR A 823 -26.36 -26.76 -14.62
CA THR A 823 -25.89 -25.85 -15.67
C THR A 823 -27.07 -25.28 -16.44
N GLN A 824 -27.15 -23.95 -16.53
CA GLN A 824 -28.25 -23.25 -17.22
C GLN A 824 -29.65 -23.67 -16.77
N ALA A 825 -29.77 -24.14 -15.54
CA ALA A 825 -31.05 -24.56 -14.94
C ALA A 825 -31.63 -23.49 -14.00
N GLY A 826 -30.96 -22.35 -13.88
CA GLY A 826 -31.32 -21.29 -12.95
C GLY A 826 -32.14 -20.16 -13.57
N SER A 827 -32.37 -19.12 -12.78
CA SER A 827 -33.01 -17.87 -13.21
C SER A 827 -32.21 -16.66 -12.76
N GLY A 828 -32.25 -15.55 -13.51
CA GLY A 828 -31.50 -14.34 -13.19
C GLY A 828 -31.94 -13.71 -11.87
N VAL A 829 -30.98 -13.42 -10.98
CA VAL A 829 -31.25 -12.71 -9.71
C VAL A 829 -30.76 -11.26 -9.79
N SER A 830 -31.67 -10.33 -9.52
CA SER A 830 -31.40 -8.88 -9.63
C SER A 830 -30.20 -8.44 -8.79
N GLY A 831 -29.25 -7.75 -9.43
CA GLY A 831 -28.04 -7.23 -8.80
C GLY A 831 -26.93 -8.26 -8.57
N ILE A 832 -27.07 -9.51 -9.06
CA ILE A 832 -26.03 -10.55 -9.01
C ILE A 832 -25.76 -11.01 -10.45
N ASN A 833 -24.81 -10.35 -11.12
CA ASN A 833 -24.48 -10.56 -12.53
C ASN A 833 -23.17 -11.31 -12.75
N THR A 834 -22.48 -11.69 -11.68
CA THR A 834 -21.20 -12.39 -11.73
C THR A 834 -21.22 -13.63 -10.85
N ASP A 835 -20.33 -14.58 -11.14
CA ASP A 835 -20.13 -15.81 -10.39
C ASP A 835 -19.01 -15.68 -9.33
N ILE A 836 -18.65 -16.77 -8.64
CA ILE A 836 -17.62 -16.79 -7.58
C ILE A 836 -16.23 -16.33 -8.05
N TYR A 837 -15.93 -16.41 -9.34
CA TYR A 837 -14.67 -15.96 -9.94
C TYR A 837 -14.81 -14.59 -10.63
N ASN A 838 -15.86 -13.82 -10.32
CA ASN A 838 -16.22 -12.56 -10.95
C ASN A 838 -16.47 -12.65 -12.46
N ARG A 839 -16.83 -13.82 -12.99
CA ARG A 839 -17.18 -13.99 -14.41
C ARG A 839 -18.65 -13.63 -14.62
N VAL A 840 -18.97 -12.97 -15.73
CA VAL A 840 -20.34 -12.57 -16.06
C VAL A 840 -21.23 -13.82 -16.19
N ARG A 841 -22.42 -13.77 -15.58
CA ARG A 841 -23.42 -14.82 -15.68
C ARG A 841 -24.14 -14.79 -17.02
N ARG A 842 -24.57 -15.98 -17.47
CA ARG A 842 -25.36 -16.15 -18.69
C ARG A 842 -26.76 -15.57 -18.51
N SER A 843 -27.45 -15.31 -19.63
CA SER A 843 -28.86 -14.90 -19.65
C SER A 843 -29.76 -15.92 -18.95
N LEU A 844 -29.50 -17.20 -19.20
CA LEU A 844 -29.99 -18.32 -18.41
C LEU A 844 -28.84 -18.83 -17.52
N PRO A 845 -28.78 -18.39 -16.25
CA PRO A 845 -27.64 -18.70 -15.39
C PRO A 845 -27.69 -20.14 -14.90
N SER A 846 -26.54 -20.65 -14.46
CA SER A 846 -26.48 -21.92 -13.75
C SER A 846 -26.98 -21.77 -12.32
N ILE A 847 -27.61 -22.83 -11.79
CA ILE A 847 -27.84 -22.97 -10.35
C ILE A 847 -26.45 -23.14 -9.72
N GLY A 848 -26.18 -22.37 -8.66
CA GLY A 848 -24.92 -22.44 -7.91
C GLY A 848 -23.91 -21.33 -8.22
N ALA A 849 -22.80 -21.37 -7.50
CA ALA A 849 -21.87 -20.24 -7.35
C ALA A 849 -20.99 -19.96 -8.56
N ASN A 850 -20.74 -20.95 -9.40
CA ASN A 850 -19.87 -20.82 -10.58
C ASN A 850 -20.66 -21.04 -11.88
N GLU A 851 -20.24 -20.35 -12.94
CA GLU A 851 -20.64 -20.72 -14.29
C GLU A 851 -19.62 -21.71 -14.88
N PRO A 852 -20.01 -22.91 -15.33
CA PRO A 852 -19.07 -23.84 -15.93
C PRO A 852 -18.56 -23.29 -17.27
N ILE A 853 -17.25 -23.44 -17.52
CA ILE A 853 -16.57 -23.00 -18.75
C ILE A 853 -16.04 -24.19 -19.55
N LEU A 854 -16.14 -24.11 -20.86
CA LEU A 854 -15.59 -25.11 -21.78
C LEU A 854 -14.27 -24.59 -22.35
N PHE A 855 -13.21 -25.36 -22.16
CA PHE A 855 -11.93 -25.09 -22.82
C PHE A 855 -11.87 -25.87 -24.13
N LEU A 856 -11.84 -25.14 -25.24
CA LEU A 856 -11.57 -25.72 -26.56
C LEU A 856 -10.11 -25.47 -26.88
N ASN A 857 -9.35 -26.55 -27.05
CA ASN A 857 -7.95 -26.48 -27.47
C ASN A 857 -7.88 -26.94 -28.93
N PHE A 858 -7.47 -26.06 -29.83
CA PHE A 858 -7.25 -26.40 -31.23
C PHE A 858 -5.76 -26.70 -31.37
N PRO A 859 -5.35 -27.98 -31.46
CA PRO A 859 -3.98 -28.26 -31.87
C PRO A 859 -3.82 -27.61 -33.25
N VAL A 860 -2.96 -26.60 -33.32
CA VAL A 860 -2.63 -25.85 -34.53
C VAL A 860 -2.56 -26.83 -35.70
N LEU A 861 -3.44 -26.64 -36.71
CA LEU A 861 -3.34 -27.30 -38.00
C LEU A 861 -2.10 -26.77 -38.74
N LYS A 862 -0.90 -27.04 -38.20
CA LYS A 862 0.38 -26.82 -38.86
C LYS A 862 0.66 -27.99 -39.81
N ASN A 863 -0.34 -28.38 -40.59
CA ASN A 863 -0.09 -29.18 -41.79
C ASN A 863 0.01 -28.20 -42.96
N SER A 864 1.25 -27.76 -43.22
CA SER A 864 1.80 -27.38 -44.53
C SER A 864 1.06 -26.36 -45.44
N VAL A 865 -0.06 -25.76 -45.03
CA VAL A 865 -0.88 -24.89 -45.89
C VAL A 865 -0.84 -23.41 -45.46
N LEU A 866 -0.61 -23.11 -44.19
CA LEU A 866 -0.60 -21.73 -43.68
C LEU A 866 0.84 -21.27 -43.43
N THR A 867 1.23 -20.17 -44.08
CA THR A 867 2.53 -19.51 -43.85
C THR A 867 2.42 -18.51 -42.71
N ASP A 868 3.53 -18.12 -42.09
CA ASP A 868 3.57 -17.36 -40.82
C ASP A 868 2.91 -15.95 -40.84
N GLU A 869 2.24 -15.55 -41.94
CA GLU A 869 1.50 -14.27 -42.06
C GLU A 869 -0.03 -14.43 -42.22
N ASP A 870 -0.58 -15.64 -42.28
CA ASP A 870 -2.02 -15.85 -42.51
C ASP A 870 -2.87 -15.62 -41.25
N THR A 871 -3.69 -14.56 -41.24
CA THR A 871 -4.64 -14.29 -40.16
C THR A 871 -5.87 -15.18 -40.34
N VAL A 872 -5.95 -16.28 -39.59
CA VAL A 872 -7.12 -17.16 -39.62
C VAL A 872 -8.24 -16.57 -38.76
N ILE A 873 -9.36 -16.23 -39.40
CA ILE A 873 -10.56 -15.76 -38.73
C ILE A 873 -11.50 -16.95 -38.53
N ALA A 874 -11.86 -17.23 -37.28
CA ALA A 874 -12.81 -18.27 -36.90
C ALA A 874 -14.14 -17.64 -36.47
N THR A 875 -15.24 -18.09 -37.09
CA THR A 875 -16.60 -17.76 -36.66
C THR A 875 -17.24 -18.99 -36.01
N LEU A 876 -17.64 -18.86 -34.74
CA LEU A 876 -18.34 -19.90 -34.00
C LEU A 876 -19.86 -19.66 -34.08
N THR A 877 -20.59 -20.55 -34.76
CA THR A 877 -22.06 -20.51 -34.83
C THR A 877 -22.68 -21.64 -34.01
N GLY A 878 -23.86 -21.39 -33.42
CA GLY A 878 -24.62 -22.39 -32.64
C GLY A 878 -24.40 -22.39 -31.12
N SER A 879 -23.57 -21.46 -30.59
CA SER A 879 -23.25 -21.33 -29.16
C SER A 879 -24.17 -20.40 -28.37
N GLY A 880 -25.11 -19.71 -29.05
CA GLY A 880 -25.93 -18.64 -28.48
C GLY A 880 -25.26 -17.27 -28.43
N ILE A 881 -23.98 -17.15 -28.83
CA ILE A 881 -23.29 -15.88 -29.06
C ILE A 881 -22.43 -16.06 -30.32
N ASP A 882 -22.93 -15.61 -31.46
CA ASP A 882 -22.16 -15.62 -32.70
C ASP A 882 -20.98 -14.65 -32.54
N THR A 883 -19.76 -15.20 -32.52
CA THR A 883 -18.53 -14.41 -32.31
C THR A 883 -17.47 -14.81 -33.31
N THR A 884 -16.86 -13.79 -33.91
CA THR A 884 -15.75 -13.90 -34.86
C THR A 884 -14.46 -13.44 -34.18
N PHE A 885 -13.40 -14.24 -34.25
CA PHE A 885 -12.12 -13.92 -33.60
C PHE A 885 -10.92 -14.44 -34.41
N VAL A 886 -9.76 -13.83 -34.20
CA VAL A 886 -8.47 -14.28 -34.75
C VAL A 886 -7.97 -15.45 -33.90
N VAL A 887 -7.70 -16.61 -34.49
CA VAL A 887 -7.37 -17.86 -33.78
C VAL A 887 -6.01 -17.74 -33.05
N PRO A 888 -5.96 -17.67 -31.70
CA PRO A 888 -4.74 -17.90 -30.95
C PRO A 888 -4.63 -19.40 -30.61
N ASP A 889 -3.45 -19.85 -30.14
CA ASP A 889 -3.21 -21.25 -29.74
C ASP A 889 -4.22 -21.82 -28.71
N THR A 890 -5.01 -20.97 -28.04
CA THR A 890 -6.12 -21.33 -27.13
C THR A 890 -7.17 -20.22 -27.07
N PHE A 891 -8.46 -20.56 -26.96
CA PHE A 891 -9.51 -19.57 -26.63
C PHE A 891 -10.65 -20.16 -25.76
N LEU A 892 -11.39 -19.30 -25.06
CA LEU A 892 -12.49 -19.68 -24.16
C LEU A 892 -13.85 -19.53 -24.85
N VAL A 893 -14.74 -20.51 -24.64
CA VAL A 893 -16.13 -20.46 -25.14
C VAL A 893 -17.13 -20.64 -24.01
N TYR A 894 -18.21 -19.86 -24.08
CA TYR A 894 -19.38 -19.93 -23.21
C TYR A 894 -20.58 -20.50 -23.96
N PRO A 895 -20.75 -21.84 -24.06
CA PRO A 895 -21.84 -22.37 -24.87
C PRO A 895 -23.19 -22.33 -24.15
N SER A 896 -24.28 -22.13 -24.91
CA SER A 896 -25.66 -22.45 -24.52
C SER A 896 -25.93 -23.94 -24.67
N VAL A 897 -26.39 -24.63 -23.62
CA VAL A 897 -26.79 -26.05 -23.69
C VAL A 897 -28.22 -26.12 -24.26
N PRO A 898 -28.48 -26.80 -25.40
CA PRO A 898 -29.84 -27.00 -25.88
C PRO A 898 -30.61 -27.93 -24.94
N LEU A 899 -31.89 -27.62 -24.69
CA LEU A 899 -32.77 -28.36 -23.77
C LEU A 899 -32.96 -29.84 -24.16
N GLU A 900 -32.81 -30.20 -25.44
CA GLU A 900 -32.66 -31.57 -25.95
C GLU A 900 -31.80 -31.56 -27.22
N GLY A 901 -30.87 -32.52 -27.36
CA GLY A 901 -30.11 -32.76 -28.61
C GLY A 901 -28.59 -32.55 -28.53
N TYR A 902 -27.93 -32.82 -29.66
CA TYR A 902 -26.49 -32.63 -29.84
C TYR A 902 -26.15 -31.14 -29.92
N LEU A 903 -25.09 -30.72 -29.23
CA LEU A 903 -24.46 -29.41 -29.42
C LEU A 903 -23.69 -29.43 -30.74
N ASN A 904 -24.11 -28.63 -31.71
CA ASN A 904 -23.40 -28.42 -32.96
C ASN A 904 -22.55 -27.15 -32.84
N TYR A 905 -21.26 -27.27 -33.04
CA TYR A 905 -20.38 -26.12 -33.24
C TYR A 905 -19.82 -26.22 -34.64
N GLU A 906 -19.85 -25.09 -35.36
CA GLU A 906 -19.21 -24.97 -36.67
C GLU A 906 -18.17 -23.86 -36.58
N ILE A 907 -16.93 -24.16 -36.97
CA ILE A 907 -15.83 -23.20 -37.05
C ILE A 907 -15.51 -23.01 -38.51
N SER A 908 -15.86 -21.85 -39.03
CA SER A 908 -15.55 -21.48 -40.41
C SER A 908 -14.22 -20.75 -40.45
N PHE A 909 -13.33 -21.14 -41.36
CA PHE A 909 -12.04 -20.48 -41.55
C PHE A 909 -12.14 -19.54 -42.75
N GLU A 910 -12.03 -18.23 -42.50
CA GLU A 910 -11.92 -17.23 -43.58
C GLU A 910 -10.46 -16.81 -43.71
N GLY A 911 -9.91 -16.89 -44.93
CA GLY A 911 -8.58 -16.38 -45.25
C GLY A 911 -8.59 -15.60 -46.57
N ASP A 912 -7.73 -14.58 -46.67
CA ASP A 912 -7.71 -13.58 -47.75
C ASP A 912 -7.05 -14.08 -49.06
N THR A 913 -7.03 -15.39 -49.29
CA THR A 913 -6.45 -15.95 -50.52
C THR A 913 -7.49 -16.77 -51.26
N ALA A 914 -7.55 -16.58 -52.58
CA ALA A 914 -8.40 -17.32 -53.51
C ALA A 914 -8.11 -18.84 -53.60
N LEU A 915 -7.46 -19.41 -52.57
CA LEU A 915 -6.99 -20.80 -52.46
C LEU A 915 -7.53 -21.53 -51.23
N ILE A 916 -8.22 -20.85 -50.31
CA ILE A 916 -8.94 -21.52 -49.22
C ILE A 916 -10.40 -21.65 -49.66
N ASP A 917 -10.78 -22.84 -50.13
CA ASP A 917 -12.19 -23.23 -50.25
C ASP A 917 -12.90 -22.88 -48.95
N ASP A 918 -14.09 -22.27 -49.00
CA ASP A 918 -14.99 -22.05 -47.86
C ASP A 918 -15.14 -23.37 -47.08
N SER A 919 -14.27 -23.55 -46.10
CA SER A 919 -14.11 -24.79 -45.37
C SER A 919 -14.34 -24.53 -43.90
N SER A 920 -15.31 -25.23 -43.35
CA SER A 920 -15.62 -25.19 -41.93
C SER A 920 -15.43 -26.56 -41.33
N ILE A 921 -14.94 -26.62 -40.10
CA ILE A 921 -14.96 -27.85 -39.32
C ILE A 921 -16.14 -27.77 -38.38
N GLY A 922 -17.10 -28.67 -38.56
CA GLY A 922 -18.23 -28.86 -37.68
C GLY A 922 -18.01 -30.05 -36.76
N PHE A 923 -18.38 -29.92 -35.49
CA PHE A 923 -18.37 -31.03 -34.54
C PHE A 923 -19.67 -31.08 -33.73
N ARG A 924 -20.16 -32.29 -33.52
CA ARG A 924 -21.30 -32.61 -32.67
C ARG A 924 -20.81 -33.16 -31.34
N VAL A 925 -21.34 -32.62 -30.25
CA VAL A 925 -21.09 -33.12 -28.90
C VAL A 925 -22.38 -33.70 -28.36
N ASN A 926 -22.33 -34.95 -27.89
CA ASN A 926 -23.47 -35.60 -27.28
C ASN A 926 -23.69 -35.14 -25.83
N SER A 927 -24.79 -35.59 -25.22
CA SER A 927 -25.19 -35.23 -23.85
C SER A 927 -24.20 -35.66 -22.75
N LEU A 928 -23.16 -36.46 -23.09
CA LEU A 928 -22.10 -36.89 -22.19
C LEU A 928 -20.80 -36.10 -22.37
N GLY A 929 -20.75 -35.13 -23.29
CA GLY A 929 -19.54 -34.34 -23.57
C GLY A 929 -18.55 -35.00 -24.51
N ILE A 930 -18.97 -36.06 -25.19
CA ILE A 930 -18.15 -36.79 -26.15
C ILE A 930 -18.44 -36.22 -27.53
N ILE A 931 -17.38 -35.98 -28.32
CA ILE A 931 -17.52 -35.65 -29.74
C ILE A 931 -18.12 -36.87 -30.43
N ASP A 932 -19.36 -36.72 -30.86
CA ASP A 932 -20.16 -37.77 -31.49
C ASP A 932 -19.87 -37.88 -32.99
N SER A 933 -19.63 -36.74 -33.64
CA SER A 933 -19.17 -36.69 -35.03
C SER A 933 -18.39 -35.40 -35.29
N VAL A 934 -17.39 -35.49 -36.16
CA VAL A 934 -16.69 -34.33 -36.74
C VAL A 934 -16.91 -34.39 -38.23
N TYR A 935 -17.03 -33.24 -38.89
CA TYR A 935 -17.07 -33.17 -40.34
C TYR A 935 -16.35 -31.92 -40.80
N GLU A 936 -15.72 -32.02 -41.96
CA GLU A 936 -15.23 -30.88 -42.72
C GLU A 936 -16.29 -30.55 -43.76
N LYS A 937 -16.83 -29.34 -43.72
CA LYS A 937 -17.70 -28.82 -44.76
C LYS A 937 -16.81 -28.10 -45.77
N ARG A 938 -16.97 -28.39 -47.06
CA ARG A 938 -16.36 -27.62 -48.16
C ARG A 938 -17.47 -27.18 -49.09
N GLY A 939 -17.76 -25.89 -49.14
CA GLY A 939 -18.96 -25.36 -49.79
C GLY A 939 -20.25 -25.95 -49.21
N ALA A 940 -21.10 -26.59 -50.05
CA ALA A 940 -22.36 -27.21 -49.61
C ALA A 940 -22.21 -28.67 -49.13
N SER A 941 -21.05 -29.30 -49.28
CA SER A 941 -20.83 -30.73 -48.99
C SER A 941 -20.17 -30.95 -47.63
N GLN A 942 -20.62 -31.94 -46.87
CA GLN A 942 -20.03 -32.35 -45.59
C GLN A 942 -19.26 -33.65 -45.74
N TYR A 943 -18.01 -33.66 -45.31
CA TYR A 943 -17.12 -34.81 -45.30
C TYR A 943 -16.91 -35.26 -43.85
N PRO A 944 -17.45 -36.42 -43.42
CA PRO A 944 -17.27 -36.91 -42.07
C PRO A 944 -15.78 -37.16 -41.79
N LEU A 945 -15.30 -36.61 -40.68
CA LEU A 945 -13.98 -36.83 -40.13
C LEU A 945 -14.10 -37.77 -38.95
N ASP A 946 -13.07 -38.60 -38.74
CA ASP A 946 -13.07 -39.55 -37.62
C ASP A 946 -13.00 -38.78 -36.29
N PRO A 947 -14.05 -38.84 -35.46
CA PRO A 947 -14.12 -38.08 -34.22
C PRO A 947 -13.07 -38.52 -33.19
N THR A 948 -12.43 -39.68 -33.34
CA THR A 948 -11.39 -40.18 -32.42
C THR A 948 -10.09 -39.38 -32.47
N TYR A 949 -9.83 -38.63 -33.55
CA TYR A 949 -8.66 -37.74 -33.68
C TYR A 949 -8.86 -36.38 -32.99
N TYR A 950 -10.06 -36.10 -32.50
CA TYR A 950 -10.43 -34.83 -31.89
C TYR A 950 -10.88 -35.08 -30.45
N THR A 951 -10.33 -34.35 -29.49
CA THR A 951 -10.66 -34.53 -28.07
C THR A 951 -11.10 -33.22 -27.43
N LEU A 952 -12.29 -33.23 -26.81
CA LEU A 952 -12.70 -32.20 -25.86
C LEU A 952 -11.98 -32.43 -24.53
N PHE A 953 -11.21 -31.45 -24.07
CA PHE A 953 -10.58 -31.51 -22.76
C PHE A 953 -11.61 -31.07 -21.70
N ASN A 954 -12.30 -32.04 -21.10
CA ASN A 954 -13.06 -31.79 -19.89
C ASN A 954 -12.26 -32.32 -18.69
N LEU A 955 -11.79 -31.44 -17.81
CA LEU A 955 -10.90 -31.83 -16.70
C LEU A 955 -11.61 -32.55 -15.54
N ASN A 956 -12.92 -32.81 -15.61
CA ASN A 956 -13.72 -33.05 -14.40
C ASN A 956 -14.60 -34.31 -14.38
N ARG A 957 -14.48 -35.26 -15.33
CA ARG A 957 -15.06 -36.61 -15.19
C ARG A 957 -13.98 -37.67 -15.24
N ALA A 958 -13.64 -38.26 -14.11
CA ALA A 958 -12.80 -39.45 -14.04
C ALA A 958 -13.66 -40.70 -13.86
N ILE A 959 -13.71 -41.59 -14.86
CA ILE A 959 -13.61 -43.05 -14.61
C ILE A 959 -12.66 -43.67 -15.65
N ALA A 960 -11.74 -44.46 -15.09
CA ALA A 960 -10.64 -45.25 -15.65
C ALA A 960 -11.03 -46.11 -16.88
N ALA A 961 -10.15 -46.33 -17.86
CA ALA A 961 -8.87 -46.99 -17.69
C ALA A 961 -7.74 -46.48 -18.59
N SER A 962 -6.60 -46.18 -17.94
CA SER A 962 -5.25 -46.12 -18.49
C SER A 962 -4.97 -45.24 -19.72
N ALA A 963 -4.96 -43.92 -19.53
CA ALA A 963 -3.90 -43.07 -20.08
C ALA A 963 -3.83 -41.74 -19.29
N ILE A 964 -2.64 -41.44 -18.78
CA ILE A 964 -2.32 -40.33 -17.88
C ILE A 964 -2.40 -39.01 -18.65
N MET A 965 -3.34 -38.13 -18.29
CA MET A 965 -3.29 -36.73 -18.74
C MET A 965 -2.35 -35.94 -17.80
N LYS A 966 -1.21 -35.56 -18.37
CA LYS A 966 -0.15 -34.73 -17.81
C LYS A 966 -0.72 -33.50 -17.08
N ILE A 967 -0.56 -33.45 -15.76
CA ILE A 967 -0.05 -32.21 -15.16
C ILE A 967 1.27 -31.96 -15.89
N ILE A 968 1.40 -30.88 -16.66
CA ILE A 968 2.72 -30.47 -17.14
C ILE A 968 3.56 -30.33 -15.87
N PRO A 969 4.56 -31.21 -15.65
CA PRO A 969 5.27 -31.18 -14.40
C PRO A 969 6.00 -29.84 -14.34
N TYR A 970 5.85 -29.12 -13.24
CA TYR A 970 6.69 -27.96 -12.98
C TYR A 970 8.16 -28.44 -12.95
N PHE A 971 8.93 -28.03 -13.95
CA PHE A 971 10.39 -28.19 -13.96
C PHE A 971 10.96 -26.94 -13.31
N ALA A 972 11.68 -27.11 -12.20
CA ALA A 972 12.35 -26.00 -11.53
C ALA A 972 13.49 -25.43 -12.39
N VAL A 973 13.80 -24.15 -12.19
CA VAL A 973 14.97 -23.50 -12.78
C VAL A 973 16.10 -23.61 -11.76
N LEU A 974 17.30 -23.96 -12.21
CA LEU A 974 18.48 -24.01 -11.35
C LEU A 974 19.01 -22.59 -11.09
N SER A 975 19.67 -22.37 -9.95
CA SER A 975 20.27 -21.08 -9.58
C SER A 975 21.79 -21.14 -9.50
N GLU A 976 22.50 -20.04 -9.78
CA GLU A 976 23.97 -19.96 -9.66
C GLU A 976 24.45 -19.99 -8.20
N LYS A 977 23.56 -19.71 -7.24
CA LYS A 977 23.82 -19.73 -5.80
C LYS A 977 22.67 -20.43 -5.06
N PRO A 978 22.95 -21.22 -4.02
CA PRO A 978 21.88 -21.77 -3.17
C PRO A 978 21.08 -20.64 -2.53
N ASP A 979 19.76 -20.61 -2.72
CA ASP A 979 18.85 -19.71 -2.01
C ASP A 979 18.17 -20.43 -0.82
N GLY A 980 17.41 -19.67 -0.01
CA GLY A 980 16.65 -20.23 1.10
C GLY A 980 15.41 -21.02 0.67
N GLY A 981 15.05 -20.98 -0.62
CA GLY A 981 13.87 -21.63 -1.19
C GLY A 981 14.04 -23.14 -1.35
N PHE A 982 12.95 -23.85 -1.66
CA PHE A 982 13.01 -25.27 -1.98
C PHE A 982 11.82 -25.71 -2.82
N ILE A 983 11.97 -26.84 -3.52
CA ILE A 983 10.86 -27.53 -4.21
C ILE A 983 10.52 -28.85 -3.53
N ASN A 984 9.26 -29.30 -3.61
CA ASN A 984 8.92 -30.66 -3.18
C ASN A 984 9.17 -31.65 -4.33
N THR A 985 9.36 -32.95 -4.04
CA THR A 985 9.45 -34.01 -5.07
C THR A 985 8.22 -34.91 -5.16
N PRO A 986 7.06 -34.43 -5.69
CA PRO A 986 5.86 -35.25 -5.87
C PRO A 986 6.14 -36.54 -6.66
N GLY A 987 5.75 -37.67 -6.07
CA GLY A 987 6.00 -38.99 -6.62
C GLY A 987 7.47 -39.42 -6.61
N ARG A 988 8.29 -38.86 -5.70
CA ARG A 988 9.74 -39.15 -5.57
C ARG A 988 10.53 -38.86 -6.84
N ARG A 989 10.10 -37.87 -7.62
CA ARG A 989 10.72 -37.43 -8.87
C ARG A 989 11.10 -35.95 -8.78
N LEU A 990 12.38 -35.66 -8.95
CA LEU A 990 12.93 -34.31 -9.03
C LEU A 990 12.95 -33.87 -10.50
N ARG A 991 12.43 -32.66 -10.79
CA ARG A 991 12.20 -32.18 -12.16
C ARG A 991 12.74 -30.76 -12.32
N PHE A 992 13.63 -30.53 -13.28
CA PHE A 992 14.24 -29.22 -13.53
C PHE A 992 14.71 -29.02 -14.98
N TYR A 993 14.78 -27.75 -15.39
CA TYR A 993 15.36 -27.35 -16.67
C TYR A 993 16.88 -27.29 -16.54
N TYR A 994 17.57 -27.78 -17.56
CA TYR A 994 19.02 -27.64 -17.71
C TYR A 994 19.31 -27.14 -19.12
N GLN A 995 19.89 -25.95 -19.24
CA GLN A 995 20.30 -25.39 -20.53
C GLN A 995 21.73 -25.83 -20.81
N GLU A 996 21.94 -26.55 -21.91
CA GLU A 996 23.28 -26.88 -22.41
C GLU A 996 23.57 -25.97 -23.60
N GLU A 997 24.41 -24.96 -23.38
CA GLU A 997 24.67 -23.90 -24.36
C GLU A 997 25.64 -24.32 -25.48
N TYR A 998 26.27 -25.50 -25.36
CA TYR A 998 27.29 -25.99 -26.32
C TYR A 998 26.86 -27.28 -27.03
N ASN A 999 27.51 -27.60 -28.15
CA ASN A 999 27.31 -28.84 -28.88
C ASN A 999 27.83 -30.03 -28.09
N VAL A 1000 26.92 -30.90 -27.65
CA VAL A 1000 27.22 -32.08 -26.84
C VAL A 1000 27.63 -33.26 -27.74
N GLN A 1001 28.64 -34.02 -27.32
CA GLN A 1001 28.95 -35.32 -27.93
C GLN A 1001 27.74 -36.28 -27.79
N PRO A 1002 27.47 -37.16 -28.78
CA PRO A 1002 26.44 -38.18 -28.63
C PRO A 1002 26.64 -38.97 -27.32
N GLU A 1003 25.55 -39.27 -26.61
CA GLU A 1003 25.52 -40.12 -25.41
C GLU A 1003 26.08 -39.52 -24.10
N LYS A 1004 26.37 -38.21 -24.04
CA LYS A 1004 26.80 -37.56 -22.78
C LYS A 1004 25.67 -37.51 -21.74
N ASN A 1005 25.99 -37.85 -20.49
CA ASN A 1005 25.05 -37.80 -19.35
C ASN A 1005 25.12 -36.46 -18.60
N LEU A 1006 24.01 -36.10 -17.94
CA LEU A 1006 23.97 -34.99 -17.00
C LEU A 1006 24.90 -35.25 -15.80
N GLU A 1007 25.89 -34.39 -15.60
CA GLU A 1007 26.77 -34.44 -14.45
C GLU A 1007 26.13 -33.74 -13.23
N TYR A 1008 25.94 -34.47 -12.13
CA TYR A 1008 25.33 -33.91 -10.92
C TYR A 1008 25.77 -34.61 -9.62
N LYS A 1009 25.54 -33.93 -8.48
CA LYS A 1009 25.63 -34.43 -7.10
C LYS A 1009 24.40 -34.04 -6.28
N ILE A 1010 23.96 -34.91 -5.38
CA ILE A 1010 22.92 -34.63 -4.38
C ILE A 1010 23.55 -34.72 -2.99
N TYR A 1011 23.36 -33.69 -2.18
CA TYR A 1011 23.87 -33.59 -0.81
C TYR A 1011 22.75 -33.67 0.23
N ASN A 1012 23.05 -34.27 1.39
CA ASN A 1012 22.19 -34.21 2.58
C ASN A 1012 22.43 -32.93 3.41
N SER A 1013 21.75 -32.78 4.54
CA SER A 1013 21.86 -31.59 5.40
C SER A 1013 23.23 -31.39 6.06
N GLN A 1014 24.08 -32.42 6.06
CA GLN A 1014 25.48 -32.36 6.52
C GLN A 1014 26.49 -32.21 5.36
N MET A 1015 26.01 -31.89 4.14
CA MET A 1015 26.84 -31.77 2.92
C MET A 1015 27.55 -33.07 2.50
N GLY A 1016 27.07 -34.24 2.94
CA GLY A 1016 27.51 -35.53 2.43
C GLY A 1016 26.82 -35.90 1.12
N VAL A 1017 27.57 -36.42 0.14
CA VAL A 1017 27.03 -36.86 -1.17
C VAL A 1017 26.23 -38.14 -0.99
N VAL A 1018 24.94 -38.10 -1.37
CA VAL A 1018 24.02 -39.25 -1.32
C VAL A 1018 23.71 -39.83 -2.71
N ALA A 1019 23.96 -39.08 -3.78
CA ALA A 1019 23.92 -39.56 -5.15
C ALA A 1019 24.78 -38.69 -6.09
N SER A 1020 25.38 -39.28 -7.12
CA SER A 1020 26.12 -38.56 -8.16
C SER A 1020 26.16 -39.33 -9.48
N VAL A 1021 26.27 -38.59 -10.59
CA VAL A 1021 26.52 -39.11 -11.93
C VAL A 1021 27.60 -38.24 -12.59
N SER A 1022 28.64 -38.85 -13.18
CA SER A 1022 29.64 -38.14 -13.98
C SER A 1022 29.19 -37.93 -15.43
N HIS A 1023 29.88 -37.07 -16.20
CA HIS A 1023 29.57 -36.86 -17.62
C HIS A 1023 29.63 -38.15 -18.47
N ASP A 1024 30.47 -39.11 -18.10
CA ASP A 1024 30.58 -40.45 -18.72
C ASP A 1024 29.54 -41.45 -18.20
N GLY A 1025 28.61 -41.01 -17.35
CA GLY A 1025 27.53 -41.85 -16.82
C GLY A 1025 27.92 -42.74 -15.64
N ILE A 1026 29.08 -42.53 -14.99
CA ILE A 1026 29.48 -43.27 -13.80
C ILE A 1026 28.61 -42.85 -12.62
N LYS A 1027 27.94 -43.82 -11.98
CA LYS A 1027 26.93 -43.61 -10.93
C LYS A 1027 27.47 -43.96 -9.54
N THR A 1028 27.22 -43.10 -8.55
CA THR A 1028 27.52 -43.41 -7.13
C THR A 1028 26.39 -42.92 -6.23
N PRO A 1029 25.63 -43.80 -5.54
CA PRO A 1029 25.61 -45.26 -5.67
C PRO A 1029 25.11 -45.72 -7.05
N THR A 1030 25.27 -47.01 -7.38
CA THR A 1030 24.95 -47.61 -8.70
C THR A 1030 23.50 -47.44 -9.15
N ASN A 1031 22.58 -47.22 -8.20
CA ASN A 1031 21.15 -46.95 -8.43
C ASN A 1031 20.83 -45.45 -8.62
N SER A 1032 21.83 -44.58 -8.81
CA SER A 1032 21.63 -43.16 -9.11
C SER A 1032 20.98 -42.96 -10.50
N PRO A 1033 19.96 -42.09 -10.61
CA PRO A 1033 19.29 -41.85 -11.88
C PRO A 1033 20.18 -41.09 -12.87
N SER A 1034 20.51 -41.67 -14.01
CA SER A 1034 21.20 -40.97 -15.11
C SER A 1034 20.22 -40.51 -16.17
N GLN A 1035 20.58 -39.43 -16.87
CA GLN A 1035 19.84 -38.94 -18.03
C GLN A 1035 20.82 -38.33 -19.04
N GLU A 1036 20.71 -38.76 -20.30
CA GLU A 1036 21.46 -38.16 -21.41
C GLU A 1036 20.97 -36.74 -21.71
N ILE A 1037 21.90 -35.87 -22.13
CA ILE A 1037 21.65 -34.47 -22.46
C ILE A 1037 22.01 -34.18 -23.92
N LYS A 1038 21.36 -33.17 -24.50
CA LYS A 1038 21.61 -32.65 -25.86
C LYS A 1038 21.88 -31.15 -25.81
N SER A 1039 22.42 -30.59 -26.89
CA SER A 1039 22.52 -29.13 -27.00
C SER A 1039 21.12 -28.49 -26.95
N GLY A 1040 21.02 -27.37 -26.23
CA GLY A 1040 19.79 -26.62 -26.01
C GLY A 1040 19.11 -26.92 -24.67
N GLN A 1041 17.81 -26.65 -24.60
CA GLN A 1041 17.05 -26.76 -23.36
C GLN A 1041 16.66 -28.22 -23.08
N ASN A 1042 17.26 -28.82 -22.06
CA ASN A 1042 16.95 -30.16 -21.59
C ASN A 1042 15.91 -30.13 -20.46
N ARG A 1043 15.01 -31.11 -20.47
CA ARG A 1043 14.04 -31.35 -19.41
C ARG A 1043 14.46 -32.57 -18.60
N ILE A 1044 14.99 -32.34 -17.41
CA ILE A 1044 15.57 -33.42 -16.59
C ILE A 1044 14.56 -33.95 -15.58
N VAL A 1045 14.45 -35.28 -15.48
CA VAL A 1045 13.63 -35.98 -14.51
C VAL A 1045 14.45 -37.05 -13.80
N LEU A 1046 14.86 -36.77 -12.56
CA LEU A 1046 15.56 -37.72 -11.73
C LEU A 1046 14.55 -38.47 -10.84
N THR A 1047 14.46 -39.80 -11.00
CA THR A 1047 13.63 -40.65 -10.13
C THR A 1047 14.44 -41.04 -8.90
N LEU A 1048 14.09 -40.47 -7.75
CA LEU A 1048 14.85 -40.58 -6.50
C LEU A 1048 14.39 -41.74 -5.61
N ALA A 1049 13.34 -42.46 -6.00
CA ALA A 1049 12.71 -43.52 -5.19
C ALA A 1049 13.66 -44.65 -4.77
N SER A 1050 14.69 -44.92 -5.59
CA SER A 1050 15.70 -45.94 -5.34
C SER A 1050 16.77 -45.52 -4.32
N LEU A 1051 16.91 -44.23 -4.02
CA LEU A 1051 18.03 -43.67 -3.26
C LEU A 1051 17.87 -43.75 -1.73
N GLY A 1052 16.73 -44.24 -1.22
CA GLY A 1052 16.51 -44.42 0.22
C GLY A 1052 16.50 -43.13 1.04
N LEU A 1053 16.21 -41.97 0.42
CA LEU A 1053 16.19 -40.67 1.09
C LEU A 1053 15.07 -40.62 2.16
N ALA A 1054 15.31 -39.90 3.26
CA ALA A 1054 14.33 -39.69 4.33
C ALA A 1054 13.25 -38.68 3.92
N SER A 1055 11.98 -39.03 4.16
CA SER A 1055 10.80 -38.19 3.86
C SER A 1055 10.80 -36.89 4.66
N GLN A 1056 10.33 -35.80 4.05
CA GLN A 1056 10.23 -34.45 4.63
C GLN A 1056 11.57 -33.78 4.98
N GLN A 1057 12.70 -34.36 4.58
CA GLN A 1057 14.02 -33.74 4.76
C GLN A 1057 14.47 -32.97 3.51
N TYR A 1058 15.34 -31.98 3.73
CA TYR A 1058 15.91 -31.15 2.67
C TYR A 1058 17.23 -31.70 2.14
N TYR A 1059 17.40 -31.64 0.83
CA TYR A 1059 18.59 -32.04 0.08
C TYR A 1059 18.95 -30.94 -0.91
N LEU A 1060 20.22 -30.89 -1.33
CA LEU A 1060 20.73 -29.94 -2.31
C LEU A 1060 21.20 -30.69 -3.57
N LEU A 1061 20.68 -30.34 -4.73
CA LEU A 1061 21.19 -30.75 -6.03
C LEU A 1061 22.23 -29.73 -6.50
N GLU A 1062 23.37 -30.23 -6.99
CA GLU A 1062 24.41 -29.48 -7.72
C GLU A 1062 24.56 -30.11 -9.10
N VAL A 1063 24.43 -29.34 -10.16
CA VAL A 1063 24.60 -29.74 -11.56
C VAL A 1063 25.79 -29.00 -12.15
N ILE A 1064 26.58 -29.68 -12.99
CA ILE A 1064 27.81 -29.14 -13.58
C ILE A 1064 27.70 -29.18 -15.11
N ASN A 1065 28.05 -28.07 -15.77
CA ASN A 1065 28.07 -28.00 -17.23
C ASN A 1065 29.46 -28.29 -17.83
N GLU A 1066 29.57 -28.28 -19.17
CA GLU A 1066 30.84 -28.60 -19.86
C GLU A 1066 32.01 -27.66 -19.56
N LYS A 1067 31.74 -26.45 -19.07
CA LYS A 1067 32.76 -25.48 -18.64
C LYS A 1067 33.12 -25.59 -17.15
N GLY A 1068 32.48 -26.50 -16.41
CA GLY A 1068 32.67 -26.67 -14.97
C GLY A 1068 31.87 -25.68 -14.12
N GLU A 1069 30.93 -24.95 -14.70
CA GLU A 1069 30.06 -24.03 -13.97
C GLU A 1069 28.99 -24.80 -13.20
N LYS A 1070 28.65 -24.31 -12.01
CA LYS A 1070 27.81 -25.02 -11.05
C LYS A 1070 26.47 -24.35 -10.87
N TRP A 1071 25.44 -25.18 -10.81
CA TRP A 1071 24.05 -24.76 -10.66
C TRP A 1071 23.36 -25.56 -9.56
N TYR A 1072 22.51 -24.90 -8.78
CA TYR A 1072 21.97 -25.43 -7.53
C TYR A 1072 20.45 -25.49 -7.52
N LEU A 1073 19.91 -26.44 -6.76
CA LEU A 1073 18.49 -26.54 -6.45
C LEU A 1073 18.26 -27.26 -5.12
N ARG A 1074 17.60 -26.60 -4.18
CA ARG A 1074 17.21 -27.23 -2.92
C ARG A 1074 15.84 -27.90 -3.07
N PHE A 1075 15.70 -29.11 -2.55
CA PHE A 1075 14.43 -29.83 -2.57
C PHE A 1075 14.13 -30.55 -1.26
N ARG A 1076 12.83 -30.76 -0.99
CA ARG A 1076 12.32 -31.57 0.12
C ARG A 1076 11.79 -32.89 -0.43
N TYR A 1077 12.37 -34.01 0.02
CA TYR A 1077 12.07 -35.35 -0.49
C TYR A 1077 10.73 -35.89 0.00
#